data_AF-A0A9P6LZ67-F1
#
_entry.id   AF-A0A9P6LZ67-F1
#
_cell.length_a   1.000
_cell.length_b   1.000
_cell.length_c   1.000
_cell.angle_alpha   90.00
_cell.angle_beta   90.00
_cell.angle_gamma   90.00
#
_symmetry.space_group_name_H-M   'P 1'
#
loop_
_entity.id
_entity.type
_entity.pdbx_description
1 polymer ?
#
loop_
_entity_poly.entity_id
_entity_poly.type
_entity_poly.pdbx_seq_one_letter_code
_entity_poly.pdbx_strand_id
1 'polypeptide(L)'
;LAKNADQLKEENESLREDLREARAVIEAMRGSLEDKATDDFLSSKPTTEKGTSEVQATSLGSVLEDPLGVAPINGSEKTEQGREMTDTTLPSIAPEAAVEPPSQAASTEDSRMGGFEEKIKDLTQQLATKTEKCQRLESSLEERTSELAKQKSDHDEKMKKMKAIFAAANKNLNEYRQSIAAKDEEIAELKTQLEGRLSSGEQSNEQNQIIQDLETELRNQAELATSKLQQMEAKYKQSHAQLEKIKVEYQQYKQRAGTLLQQQREAVQVDDDSKSRDLQSQLEALIKENRSIAGELQESESRRSTLEGELQLVMDQIASLESSQEMSRRQERQHTRQLKDLERSLKDAQQEREAAESRLASSRELRAVEAQSLMQELGGNTKHIEERLVKKEEENAELHRILDRSSDELAAAKQEIQNLRDLVSSSETSVDATSSSGALNANSSPNTDQENKPQGQLHISTTLGAKSSFSPNDQESPISRASSSLSLPAERPPVYSTLADLLAAKPLVERSPFSDTNVGLGVSTPLSSTKEKEYQIKLQHLTELLNESEANHQRLLEQEKVLKEEIRNLDRAERRQNLNVDYLKNIVLKYLETSDREPLLPVLTTVLQLSPAEVASLRKKTIQTSASSMVLGGLFGGGSHHI
;
A
#
# COMPACT_ATOMS: atom_id res chain seq x y z
N LEU A 1 -65.31 -14.74 -30.64
CA LEU A 1 -65.55 -13.60 -31.56
C LEU A 1 -65.91 -12.33 -30.81
N ALA A 2 -67.19 -12.03 -30.48
CA ALA A 2 -67.57 -10.77 -29.81
C ALA A 2 -66.70 -10.45 -28.57
N LYS A 3 -66.67 -11.35 -27.57
CA LYS A 3 -65.83 -11.20 -26.37
C LYS A 3 -64.33 -10.99 -26.67
N ASN A 4 -63.79 -11.59 -27.71
CA ASN A 4 -62.39 -11.38 -28.13
C ASN A 4 -62.19 -9.98 -28.74
N ALA A 5 -63.18 -9.47 -29.49
CA ALA A 5 -63.15 -8.13 -30.05
C ALA A 5 -63.31 -7.05 -28.99
N ASP A 6 -63.95 -7.35 -27.86
CA ASP A 6 -64.04 -6.45 -26.71
C ASP A 6 -62.76 -6.49 -25.86
N GLN A 7 -62.19 -7.68 -25.58
CA GLN A 7 -60.84 -7.77 -24.96
C GLN A 7 -59.75 -7.07 -25.79
N LEU A 8 -59.75 -7.24 -27.11
CA LEU A 8 -58.79 -6.57 -27.98
C LEU A 8 -58.97 -5.04 -28.03
N LYS A 9 -60.15 -4.50 -27.71
CA LYS A 9 -60.33 -3.05 -27.51
C LYS A 9 -59.74 -2.61 -26.17
N GLU A 10 -60.07 -3.32 -25.10
CA GLU A 10 -59.60 -3.04 -23.73
C GLU A 10 -58.06 -3.05 -23.67
N GLU A 11 -57.42 -4.03 -24.33
CA GLU A 11 -55.97 -4.14 -24.50
C GLU A 11 -55.38 -3.00 -25.37
N ASN A 12 -56.07 -2.61 -26.45
CA ASN A 12 -55.67 -1.43 -27.26
C ASN A 12 -55.90 -0.09 -26.55
N GLU A 13 -56.79 -0.03 -25.57
CA GLU A 13 -57.08 1.16 -24.78
C GLU A 13 -56.04 1.30 -23.66
N SER A 14 -55.68 0.21 -22.98
CA SER A 14 -54.52 0.15 -22.07
C SER A 14 -53.23 0.61 -22.76
N LEU A 15 -52.89 0.03 -23.92
CA LEU A 15 -51.69 0.40 -24.68
C LEU A 15 -51.67 1.87 -25.15
N ARG A 16 -52.83 2.54 -25.23
CA ARG A 16 -52.93 3.98 -25.53
C ARG A 16 -52.75 4.85 -24.29
N GLU A 17 -53.17 4.37 -23.13
CA GLU A 17 -52.92 5.02 -21.85
C GLU A 17 -51.42 4.93 -21.51
N ASP A 18 -50.79 3.76 -21.67
CA ASP A 18 -49.35 3.54 -21.51
C ASP A 18 -48.52 4.47 -22.44
N LEU A 19 -48.91 4.56 -23.72
CA LEU A 19 -48.28 5.47 -24.69
C LEU A 19 -48.51 6.95 -24.41
N ARG A 20 -49.56 7.31 -23.65
CA ARG A 20 -49.82 8.69 -23.20
C ARG A 20 -48.95 9.02 -21.99
N GLU A 21 -48.84 8.12 -21.02
CA GLU A 21 -47.97 8.29 -19.85
C GLU A 21 -46.49 8.36 -20.26
N ALA A 22 -46.03 7.45 -21.13
CA ALA A 22 -44.66 7.47 -21.66
C ALA A 22 -44.32 8.80 -22.37
N ARG A 23 -45.28 9.40 -23.09
CA ARG A 23 -45.09 10.74 -23.69
C ARG A 23 -44.99 11.84 -22.65
N ALA A 24 -45.85 11.82 -21.62
CA ALA A 24 -45.79 12.79 -20.53
C ALA A 24 -44.45 12.74 -19.77
N VAL A 25 -43.90 11.53 -19.56
CA VAL A 25 -42.56 11.35 -18.96
C VAL A 25 -41.47 11.95 -19.86
N ILE A 26 -41.49 11.68 -21.16
CA ILE A 26 -40.52 12.24 -22.12
C ILE A 26 -40.59 13.79 -22.15
N GLU A 27 -41.81 14.35 -22.12
CA GLU A 27 -42.03 15.79 -22.16
C GLU A 27 -41.60 16.48 -20.84
N ALA A 28 -41.79 15.82 -19.69
CA ALA A 28 -41.26 16.26 -18.40
C ALA A 28 -39.72 16.17 -18.32
N MET A 29 -39.11 15.10 -18.84
CA MET A 29 -37.65 14.97 -18.94
C MET A 29 -37.06 16.05 -19.85
N ARG A 30 -37.75 16.39 -20.95
CA ARG A 30 -37.36 17.49 -21.83
C ARG A 30 -37.40 18.84 -21.12
N GLY A 31 -38.46 19.15 -20.38
CA GLY A 31 -38.54 20.38 -19.58
C GLY A 31 -37.36 20.49 -18.60
N SER A 32 -37.06 19.43 -17.86
CA SER A 32 -35.92 19.41 -16.91
C SER A 32 -34.54 19.54 -17.58
N LEU A 33 -34.41 19.19 -18.86
CA LEU A 33 -33.19 19.41 -19.66
C LEU A 33 -33.10 20.85 -20.17
N GLU A 34 -34.22 21.43 -20.62
CA GLU A 34 -34.27 22.83 -21.06
C GLU A 34 -34.04 23.81 -19.89
N ASP A 35 -34.61 23.54 -18.71
CA ASP A 35 -34.34 24.30 -17.48
C ASP A 35 -32.84 24.30 -17.13
N LYS A 36 -32.21 23.11 -17.06
CA LYS A 36 -30.77 22.97 -16.73
C LYS A 36 -29.86 23.68 -17.73
N ALA A 37 -30.19 23.64 -19.02
CA ALA A 37 -29.43 24.32 -20.06
C ALA A 37 -29.47 25.86 -19.93
N THR A 38 -30.46 26.43 -19.25
CA THR A 38 -30.54 27.88 -19.00
C THR A 38 -29.74 28.36 -17.77
N ASP A 39 -29.60 27.51 -16.75
CA ASP A 39 -28.91 27.88 -15.49
C ASP A 39 -27.38 27.93 -15.68
N ASP A 40 -26.81 26.94 -16.39
CA ASP A 40 -25.38 26.90 -16.75
C ASP A 40 -24.95 28.11 -17.60
N PHE A 41 -25.84 28.66 -18.43
CA PHE A 41 -25.53 29.78 -19.33
C PHE A 41 -25.46 31.15 -18.61
N LEU A 42 -25.94 31.25 -17.37
CA LEU A 42 -26.00 32.52 -16.61
C LEU A 42 -24.90 32.67 -15.54
N SER A 43 -24.15 31.61 -15.22
CA SER A 43 -23.19 31.62 -14.11
C SER A 43 -21.76 32.07 -14.49
N SER A 44 -21.36 31.96 -15.76
CA SER A 44 -19.96 32.09 -16.21
C SER A 44 -19.55 33.52 -16.57
N LYS A 45 -18.95 34.26 -15.62
CA LYS A 45 -18.24 35.52 -15.90
C LYS A 45 -16.84 35.26 -16.49
N PRO A 46 -16.43 35.92 -17.58
CA PRO A 46 -15.08 35.82 -18.12
C PRO A 46 -14.11 36.74 -17.37
N THR A 47 -13.11 36.17 -16.70
CA THR A 47 -11.91 36.88 -16.28
C THR A 47 -10.90 36.88 -17.43
N THR A 48 -10.42 38.06 -17.81
CA THR A 48 -9.42 38.22 -18.87
C THR A 48 -8.04 38.38 -18.25
N GLU A 49 -7.06 37.63 -18.73
CA GLU A 49 -5.66 37.96 -18.49
C GLU A 49 -4.79 37.66 -19.72
N LYS A 50 -3.64 38.33 -19.81
CA LYS A 50 -2.95 38.59 -21.07
C LYS A 50 -1.80 37.62 -21.33
N GLY A 51 -1.69 37.15 -22.56
CA GLY A 51 -0.43 36.62 -23.07
C GLY A 51 0.59 37.74 -23.32
N THR A 52 1.84 37.52 -22.92
CA THR A 52 3.01 38.18 -23.53
C THR A 52 4.02 37.09 -23.87
N SER A 53 4.13 36.77 -25.15
CA SER A 53 5.15 35.87 -25.68
C SER A 53 6.43 36.68 -25.95
N GLU A 54 7.56 36.24 -25.41
CA GLU A 54 8.87 36.65 -25.90
C GLU A 54 9.62 35.42 -26.44
N VAL A 55 10.20 35.57 -27.63
CA VAL A 55 10.83 34.48 -28.38
C VAL A 55 12.28 34.83 -28.63
N GLN A 56 13.20 34.01 -28.13
CA GLN A 56 14.55 33.92 -28.67
C GLN A 56 14.94 32.45 -28.86
N ALA A 57 15.55 32.15 -30.01
CA ALA A 57 15.95 30.81 -30.38
C ALA A 57 17.37 30.81 -30.99
N THR A 58 18.30 30.14 -30.31
CA THR A 58 19.55 29.59 -30.84
C THR A 58 19.79 28.26 -30.10
N SER A 59 20.08 27.08 -30.66
CA SER A 59 20.54 26.61 -32.00
C SER A 59 22.07 26.42 -32.13
N LEU A 60 22.44 25.12 -32.25
CA LEU A 60 23.68 24.51 -32.79
C LEU A 60 24.98 24.43 -31.93
N GLY A 61 25.70 23.29 -32.11
CA GLY A 61 27.10 23.04 -31.70
C GLY A 61 27.27 22.52 -30.26
N SER A 62 27.50 21.24 -29.92
CA SER A 62 28.23 20.10 -30.52
C SER A 62 29.75 20.31 -30.70
N VAL A 63 30.58 19.82 -29.75
CA VAL A 63 31.96 19.28 -29.92
C VAL A 63 32.59 18.99 -28.55
N LEU A 64 33.10 17.75 -28.35
CA LEU A 64 34.03 17.29 -27.28
C LEU A 64 33.60 17.50 -25.80
N GLU A 65 34.10 16.78 -24.79
CA GLU A 65 35.16 15.75 -24.74
C GLU A 65 34.83 14.67 -23.67
N ASP A 66 35.41 13.48 -23.82
CA ASP A 66 35.49 12.45 -22.75
C ASP A 66 36.50 12.91 -21.67
N PRO A 67 36.40 12.49 -20.39
CA PRO A 67 37.18 11.31 -20.03
C PRO A 67 36.66 10.43 -18.87
N LEU A 68 36.76 9.12 -19.07
CA LEU A 68 37.04 8.15 -17.99
C LEU A 68 38.56 7.99 -17.78
N GLY A 69 39.03 8.11 -16.53
CA GLY A 69 40.43 7.82 -16.15
C GLY A 69 40.69 8.18 -14.66
N VAL A 70 40.82 7.27 -13.70
CA VAL A 70 41.88 6.24 -13.50
C VAL A 70 43.25 6.91 -13.27
N ALA A 71 43.99 6.76 -12.15
CA ALA A 71 43.74 6.15 -10.83
C ALA A 71 44.83 6.69 -9.83
N PRO A 72 45.23 6.05 -8.70
CA PRO A 72 46.13 6.67 -7.73
C PRO A 72 47.62 6.61 -8.12
N ILE A 73 48.44 7.52 -7.55
CA ILE A 73 49.92 7.43 -7.58
C ILE A 73 50.48 7.60 -6.16
N ASN A 74 51.50 6.79 -5.86
CA ASN A 74 52.28 6.79 -4.63
C ASN A 74 53.78 6.55 -5.00
N GLY A 75 54.72 7.06 -4.20
CA GLY A 75 56.16 7.10 -4.56
C GLY A 75 56.50 8.24 -5.54
N SER A 76 57.76 8.61 -5.79
CA SER A 76 59.08 8.06 -5.40
C SER A 76 60.16 9.12 -5.75
N GLU A 77 61.41 9.18 -5.25
CA GLU A 77 62.18 8.63 -4.11
C GLU A 77 63.60 9.29 -4.20
N LYS A 78 64.51 9.09 -3.23
CA LYS A 78 65.99 9.37 -3.29
C LYS A 78 66.38 10.87 -3.20
N THR A 79 67.50 11.33 -2.62
CA THR A 79 68.65 10.78 -1.81
C THR A 79 69.40 11.99 -1.19
N GLU A 80 70.33 11.97 -0.23
CA GLU A 80 71.10 10.93 0.50
C GLU A 80 71.65 11.48 1.86
N GLN A 81 72.42 10.66 2.60
CA GLN A 81 73.50 11.00 3.58
C GLN A 81 73.23 11.94 4.78
N GLY A 82 73.59 11.51 6.02
CA GLY A 82 73.98 12.50 7.04
C GLY A 82 74.06 12.20 8.56
N ARG A 83 74.73 11.14 9.02
CA ARG A 83 75.30 10.94 10.40
C ARG A 83 74.38 10.79 11.63
N GLU A 84 74.64 9.69 12.35
CA GLU A 84 74.43 9.50 13.80
C GLU A 84 75.66 9.97 14.62
N MET A 85 75.47 10.24 15.94
CA MET A 85 76.36 10.01 17.11
C MET A 85 75.56 10.43 18.38
N THR A 86 75.37 9.68 19.48
CA THR A 86 76.31 9.06 20.46
C THR A 86 77.16 10.07 21.25
N ASP A 87 77.33 10.01 22.59
CA ASP A 87 76.56 9.34 23.67
C ASP A 87 76.32 10.37 24.83
N THR A 88 76.63 10.32 26.14
CA THR A 88 77.24 9.43 27.18
C THR A 88 76.89 10.10 28.56
N THR A 89 76.77 9.54 29.77
CA THR A 89 76.98 8.20 30.39
C THR A 89 76.13 8.08 31.69
N LEU A 90 76.00 6.87 32.27
CA LEU A 90 75.65 6.58 33.70
C LEU A 90 76.95 6.54 34.57
N PRO A 91 77.03 6.10 35.87
CA PRO A 91 76.08 5.43 36.78
C PRO A 91 75.98 6.13 38.19
N SER A 92 75.19 5.75 39.22
CA SER A 92 74.77 4.48 39.85
C SER A 92 75.88 3.66 40.52
N ILE A 93 75.74 3.39 41.84
CA ILE A 93 76.24 2.21 42.60
C ILE A 93 75.67 2.28 44.03
N ALA A 94 75.51 1.12 44.68
CA ALA A 94 74.90 0.97 46.01
C ALA A 94 75.98 0.58 47.08
N PRO A 95 75.73 -0.21 48.18
CA PRO A 95 76.23 0.19 49.50
C PRO A 95 77.30 -0.74 50.14
N GLU A 96 77.63 -0.44 51.42
CA GLU A 96 78.01 -1.37 52.51
C GLU A 96 79.49 -1.45 52.99
N ALA A 97 79.67 -1.78 54.29
CA ALA A 97 80.86 -2.29 55.01
C ALA A 97 82.06 -1.39 55.46
N ALA A 98 81.85 -0.63 56.57
CA ALA A 98 82.50 -0.76 57.91
C ALA A 98 84.04 -0.63 58.23
N VAL A 99 84.30 -0.35 59.54
CA VAL A 99 85.51 -0.61 60.41
C VAL A 99 86.54 0.52 60.71
N GLU A 100 86.31 1.21 61.84
CA GLU A 100 87.25 1.69 62.91
C GLU A 100 88.46 2.66 62.59
N PRO A 101 89.45 2.95 63.49
CA PRO A 101 89.47 4.25 64.20
C PRO A 101 90.84 4.99 64.18
N PRO A 102 90.95 6.18 64.83
CA PRO A 102 91.76 6.25 66.06
C PRO A 102 91.23 7.23 67.15
N SER A 103 92.05 7.54 68.17
CA SER A 103 91.65 8.15 69.46
C SER A 103 92.47 9.42 69.84
N GLN A 104 92.13 10.02 71.00
CA GLN A 104 92.74 11.17 71.71
C GLN A 104 92.28 12.56 71.19
N ALA A 105 91.56 13.41 71.96
CA ALA A 105 91.79 14.05 73.28
C ALA A 105 92.59 15.37 73.19
N ALA A 106 92.31 16.46 73.93
CA ALA A 106 91.40 16.65 75.07
C ALA A 106 90.84 18.11 75.20
N SER A 107 89.86 18.28 76.10
CA SER A 107 89.54 19.48 76.91
C SER A 107 89.34 20.86 76.26
N THR A 108 88.09 21.35 76.24
CA THR A 108 87.67 22.64 76.86
C THR A 108 86.15 22.83 76.73
N GLU A 109 85.40 22.56 77.81
CA GLU A 109 83.93 22.59 77.83
C GLU A 109 83.37 23.87 78.50
N ASP A 110 82.08 23.85 78.85
CA ASP A 110 81.27 24.88 79.53
C ASP A 110 81.07 26.25 78.85
N SER A 111 82.11 26.92 78.34
CA SER A 111 81.91 28.26 77.70
C SER A 111 81.32 28.19 76.28
N ARG A 112 81.36 27.02 75.63
CA ARG A 112 80.73 26.81 74.30
C ARG A 112 79.28 26.31 74.38
N MET A 113 78.90 25.66 75.49
CA MET A 113 77.58 25.03 75.64
C MET A 113 76.44 26.02 75.47
N GLY A 114 76.48 27.17 76.16
CA GLY A 114 75.41 28.18 76.08
C GLY A 114 75.17 28.72 74.67
N GLY A 115 76.24 29.02 73.92
CA GLY A 115 76.13 29.49 72.53
C GLY A 115 75.67 28.41 71.54
N PHE A 116 75.97 27.14 71.82
CA PHE A 116 75.35 26.04 71.06
C PHE A 116 73.89 25.82 71.45
N GLU A 117 73.51 25.96 72.71
CA GLU A 117 72.13 25.82 73.17
C GLU A 117 71.22 26.94 72.64
N GLU A 118 71.70 28.18 72.60
CA GLU A 118 71.02 29.31 71.96
C GLU A 118 70.84 29.06 70.45
N LYS A 119 71.89 28.57 69.77
CA LYS A 119 71.83 28.21 68.36
C LYS A 119 70.91 27.01 68.08
N ILE A 120 70.79 26.06 69.02
CA ILE A 120 69.82 24.96 68.95
C ILE A 120 68.39 25.50 69.13
N LYS A 121 68.17 26.48 70.02
CA LYS A 121 66.86 27.14 70.19
C LYS A 121 66.44 27.92 68.93
N ASP A 122 67.35 28.71 68.35
CA ASP A 122 67.12 29.39 67.06
C ASP A 122 66.83 28.39 65.94
N LEU A 123 67.65 27.34 65.76
CA LEU A 123 67.39 26.29 64.76
C LEU A 123 66.07 25.55 65.01
N THR A 124 65.65 25.37 66.27
CA THR A 124 64.36 24.77 66.63
C THR A 124 63.19 25.72 66.31
N GLN A 125 63.34 27.03 66.52
CA GLN A 125 62.35 28.03 66.15
C GLN A 125 62.26 28.23 64.63
N GLN A 126 63.38 28.14 63.92
CA GLN A 126 63.43 28.10 62.46
C GLN A 126 62.79 26.82 61.92
N LEU A 127 63.03 25.66 62.53
CA LEU A 127 62.30 24.43 62.21
C LEU A 127 60.80 24.59 62.46
N ALA A 128 60.37 25.08 63.62
CA ALA A 128 58.96 25.27 63.95
C ALA A 128 58.26 26.21 62.94
N THR A 129 58.86 27.37 62.62
CA THR A 129 58.31 28.31 61.64
C THR A 129 58.43 27.83 60.18
N LYS A 130 59.31 26.87 59.87
CA LYS A 130 59.34 26.16 58.58
C LYS A 130 58.24 25.10 58.53
N THR A 131 58.06 24.28 59.57
CA THR A 131 56.98 23.30 59.69
C THR A 131 55.61 23.99 59.61
N GLU A 132 55.42 25.11 60.30
CA GLU A 132 54.18 25.90 60.20
C GLU A 132 53.94 26.43 58.78
N LYS A 133 54.99 26.88 58.08
CA LYS A 133 54.88 27.30 56.67
C LYS A 133 54.59 26.11 55.74
N CYS A 134 55.14 24.94 56.00
CA CYS A 134 54.80 23.71 55.30
C CYS A 134 53.33 23.34 55.51
N GLN A 135 52.84 23.33 56.76
CA GLN A 135 51.44 23.06 57.08
C GLN A 135 50.48 24.06 56.41
N ARG A 136 50.78 25.37 56.45
CA ARG A 136 49.98 26.39 55.75
C ARG A 136 49.97 26.19 54.23
N LEU A 137 51.08 25.77 53.63
CA LEU A 137 51.15 25.43 52.20
C LEU A 137 50.41 24.12 51.88
N GLU A 138 50.48 23.14 52.77
CA GLU A 138 49.80 21.84 52.66
C GLU A 138 48.27 22.01 52.72
N SER A 139 47.75 22.77 53.68
CA SER A 139 46.32 23.13 53.72
C SER A 139 45.88 23.97 52.51
N SER A 140 46.71 24.88 51.99
CA SER A 140 46.38 25.65 50.79
C SER A 140 46.43 24.82 49.50
N LEU A 141 47.28 23.78 49.46
CA LEU A 141 47.26 22.77 48.40
C LEU A 141 46.02 21.88 48.53
N GLU A 142 45.68 21.43 49.72
CA GLU A 142 44.49 20.60 49.98
C GLU A 142 43.21 21.35 49.58
N GLU A 143 43.05 22.60 50.01
CA GLU A 143 41.95 23.51 49.61
C GLU A 143 41.88 23.64 48.08
N ARG A 144 43.00 23.92 47.40
CA ARG A 144 43.03 23.98 45.92
C ARG A 144 42.72 22.64 45.24
N THR A 145 43.13 21.51 45.80
CA THR A 145 42.77 20.19 45.23
C THR A 145 41.29 19.88 45.42
N SER A 146 40.69 20.30 46.53
CA SER A 146 39.25 20.22 46.80
C SER A 146 38.46 21.11 45.84
N GLU A 147 38.88 22.36 45.64
CA GLU A 147 38.25 23.28 44.69
C GLU A 147 38.35 22.76 43.25
N LEU A 148 39.53 22.26 42.84
CA LEU A 148 39.75 21.70 41.51
C LEU A 148 38.95 20.40 41.30
N ALA A 149 38.77 19.57 42.33
CA ALA A 149 37.89 18.41 42.30
C ALA A 149 36.41 18.81 42.15
N LYS A 150 35.97 19.86 42.86
CA LYS A 150 34.62 20.42 42.73
C LYS A 150 34.38 20.98 41.33
N GLN A 151 35.32 21.77 40.79
CA GLN A 151 35.23 22.28 39.41
C GLN A 151 35.15 21.13 38.38
N LYS A 152 35.93 20.05 38.55
CA LYS A 152 35.79 18.84 37.71
C LYS A 152 34.39 18.23 37.80
N SER A 153 33.83 18.07 39.00
CA SER A 153 32.46 17.58 39.18
C SER A 153 31.43 18.47 38.48
N ASP A 154 31.54 19.79 38.61
CA ASP A 154 30.67 20.76 37.94
C ASP A 154 30.80 20.69 36.39
N HIS A 155 32.01 20.44 35.88
CA HIS A 155 32.25 20.24 34.45
C HIS A 155 31.69 18.90 33.96
N ASP A 156 31.87 17.80 34.69
CA ASP A 156 31.31 16.49 34.34
C ASP A 156 29.77 16.50 34.39
N GLU A 157 29.17 17.22 35.35
CA GLU A 157 27.73 17.47 35.35
C GLU A 157 27.25 18.27 34.13
N LYS A 158 27.96 19.34 33.75
CA LYS A 158 27.65 20.11 32.54
C LYS A 158 27.79 19.25 31.28
N MET A 159 28.83 18.42 31.19
CA MET A 159 29.01 17.47 30.09
C MET A 159 27.93 16.38 30.06
N LYS A 160 27.46 15.91 31.22
CA LYS A 160 26.34 14.95 31.34
C LYS A 160 25.02 15.57 30.89
N LYS A 161 24.72 16.81 31.30
CA LYS A 161 23.55 17.59 30.87
C LYS A 161 23.60 17.87 29.36
N MET A 162 24.75 18.27 28.83
CA MET A 162 24.95 18.50 27.39
C MET A 162 24.80 17.21 26.56
N LYS A 163 25.36 16.08 27.02
CA LYS A 163 25.16 14.76 26.39
C LYS A 163 23.70 14.33 26.40
N ALA A 164 22.94 14.61 27.47
CA ALA A 164 21.51 14.32 27.53
C ALA A 164 20.69 15.17 26.54
N ILE A 165 21.01 16.47 26.41
CA ILE A 165 20.40 17.36 25.41
C ILE A 165 20.70 16.87 23.99
N PHE A 166 21.94 16.52 23.68
CA PHE A 166 22.28 15.96 22.36
C PHE A 166 21.59 14.62 22.10
N ALA A 167 21.47 13.73 23.09
CA ALA A 167 20.74 12.46 22.94
C ALA A 167 19.24 12.70 22.67
N ALA A 168 18.61 13.65 23.36
CA ALA A 168 17.22 14.03 23.11
C ALA A 168 17.05 14.65 21.71
N ALA A 169 17.93 15.57 21.31
CA ALA A 169 17.91 16.17 19.97
C ALA A 169 18.08 15.12 18.86
N ASN A 170 18.98 14.13 19.04
CA ASN A 170 19.18 13.05 18.09
C ASN A 170 17.98 12.07 18.03
N LYS A 171 17.29 11.85 19.16
CA LYS A 171 16.03 11.09 19.21
C LYS A 171 14.94 11.80 18.40
N ASN A 172 14.69 13.08 18.67
CA ASN A 172 13.70 13.87 17.94
C ASN A 172 14.05 13.97 16.44
N LEU A 173 15.33 14.11 16.09
CA LEU A 173 15.79 14.12 14.69
C LEU A 173 15.58 12.77 13.97
N ASN A 174 15.72 11.65 14.68
CA ASN A 174 15.36 10.34 14.13
C ASN A 174 13.84 10.14 14.01
N GLU A 175 13.05 10.68 14.94
CA GLU A 175 11.58 10.69 14.85
C GLU A 175 11.10 11.54 13.65
N TYR A 176 11.71 12.70 13.39
CA TYR A 176 11.45 13.46 12.16
C TYR A 176 11.86 12.69 10.91
N ARG A 177 13.01 12.00 10.90
CA ARG A 177 13.41 11.15 9.76
C ARG A 177 12.45 9.99 9.50
N GLN A 178 11.94 9.35 10.55
CA GLN A 178 10.91 8.29 10.42
C GLN A 178 9.59 8.87 9.92
N SER A 179 9.19 10.05 10.40
CA SER A 179 7.98 10.74 9.92
C SER A 179 8.09 11.19 8.46
N ILE A 180 9.28 11.60 8.00
CA ILE A 180 9.54 11.94 6.59
C ILE A 180 9.47 10.66 5.74
N ALA A 181 10.17 9.59 6.13
CA ALA A 181 10.15 8.33 5.39
C ALA A 181 8.74 7.73 5.24
N ALA A 182 7.92 7.77 6.31
CA ALA A 182 6.52 7.34 6.25
C ALA A 182 5.65 8.25 5.34
N LYS A 183 5.98 9.54 5.23
CA LYS A 183 5.31 10.45 4.29
C LYS A 183 5.77 10.28 2.84
N ASP A 184 7.04 9.94 2.61
CA ASP A 184 7.55 9.56 1.29
C ASP A 184 6.90 8.25 0.81
N GLU A 185 6.67 7.30 1.73
CA GLU A 185 5.93 6.05 1.48
C GLU A 185 4.45 6.30 1.15
N GLU A 186 3.75 7.13 1.93
CA GLU A 186 2.37 7.58 1.65
C GLU A 186 2.25 8.32 0.30
N ILE A 187 3.24 9.14 -0.05
CA ILE A 187 3.30 9.82 -1.36
C ILE A 187 3.53 8.80 -2.49
N ALA A 188 4.35 7.76 -2.28
CA ALA A 188 4.56 6.70 -3.26
C ALA A 188 3.27 5.86 -3.46
N GLU A 189 2.58 5.47 -2.39
CA GLU A 189 1.28 4.80 -2.47
C GLU A 189 0.25 5.66 -3.22
N LEU A 190 0.05 6.92 -2.83
CA LEU A 190 -0.87 7.83 -3.50
C LEU A 190 -0.53 8.03 -4.98
N LYS A 191 0.76 8.08 -5.34
CA LYS A 191 1.19 8.15 -6.74
C LYS A 191 0.80 6.87 -7.51
N THR A 192 1.07 5.68 -6.97
CA THR A 192 0.66 4.42 -7.64
C THR A 192 -0.86 4.30 -7.77
N GLN A 193 -1.64 4.78 -6.79
CA GLN A 193 -3.10 4.84 -6.88
C GLN A 193 -3.59 5.81 -7.96
N LEU A 194 -2.93 6.97 -8.12
CA LEU A 194 -3.23 7.90 -9.22
C LEU A 194 -2.87 7.33 -10.59
N GLU A 195 -1.72 6.67 -10.72
CA GLU A 195 -1.24 6.05 -11.96
C GLU A 195 -2.12 4.87 -12.37
N GLY A 196 -2.57 4.04 -11.42
CA GLY A 196 -3.58 3.00 -11.66
C GLY A 196 -4.96 3.56 -12.05
N ARG A 197 -5.39 4.69 -11.45
CA ARG A 197 -6.63 5.38 -11.86
C ARG A 197 -6.54 6.02 -13.25
N LEU A 198 -5.37 6.56 -13.63
CA LEU A 198 -5.13 7.08 -14.97
C LEU A 198 -5.22 5.96 -16.00
N SER A 199 -4.51 4.84 -15.79
CA SER A 199 -4.57 3.68 -16.71
C SER A 199 -5.98 3.07 -16.80
N SER A 200 -6.72 3.02 -15.68
CA SER A 200 -8.15 2.61 -15.71
C SER A 200 -9.05 3.61 -16.45
N GLY A 201 -8.70 4.90 -16.44
CA GLY A 201 -9.39 5.94 -17.22
C GLY A 201 -9.08 5.85 -18.72
N GLU A 202 -7.83 5.57 -19.08
CA GLU A 202 -7.39 5.32 -20.44
C GLU A 202 -8.10 4.08 -21.02
N GLN A 203 -8.13 2.96 -20.29
CA GLN A 203 -8.89 1.76 -20.68
C GLN A 203 -10.38 2.02 -20.83
N SER A 204 -10.98 2.87 -19.97
CA SER A 204 -12.38 3.29 -20.11
C SER A 204 -12.60 4.12 -21.39
N ASN A 205 -11.67 5.03 -21.71
CA ASN A 205 -11.73 5.82 -22.95
C ASN A 205 -11.57 4.94 -24.20
N GLU A 206 -10.66 3.97 -24.20
CA GLU A 206 -10.50 2.98 -25.27
C GLU A 206 -11.78 2.14 -25.45
N GLN A 207 -12.39 1.66 -24.36
CA GLN A 207 -13.66 0.94 -24.40
C GLN A 207 -14.79 1.82 -24.95
N ASN A 208 -14.88 3.09 -24.53
CA ASN A 208 -15.88 4.03 -25.04
C ASN A 208 -15.68 4.31 -26.55
N GLN A 209 -14.44 4.41 -27.03
CA GLN A 209 -14.16 4.55 -28.46
C GLN A 209 -14.59 3.30 -29.25
N ILE A 210 -14.26 2.09 -28.76
CA ILE A 210 -14.69 0.83 -29.38
C ILE A 210 -16.22 0.72 -29.41
N ILE A 211 -16.90 1.12 -28.33
CA ILE A 211 -18.37 1.16 -28.27
C ILE A 211 -18.92 2.17 -29.29
N GLN A 212 -18.33 3.37 -29.40
CA GLN A 212 -18.74 4.39 -30.37
C GLN A 212 -18.56 3.92 -31.81
N ASP A 213 -17.42 3.28 -32.13
CA ASP A 213 -17.14 2.75 -33.47
C ASP A 213 -18.14 1.64 -33.83
N LEU A 214 -18.39 0.69 -32.91
CA LEU A 214 -19.43 -0.34 -33.04
C LEU A 214 -20.84 0.27 -33.20
N GLU A 215 -21.15 1.35 -32.48
CA GLU A 215 -22.41 2.09 -32.60
C GLU A 215 -22.59 2.76 -33.97
N THR A 216 -21.50 3.23 -34.60
CA THR A 216 -21.56 3.75 -35.98
C THR A 216 -21.76 2.63 -36.99
N GLU A 217 -21.06 1.49 -36.83
CA GLU A 217 -21.22 0.37 -37.75
C GLU A 217 -22.59 -0.30 -37.64
N LEU A 218 -23.16 -0.40 -36.42
CA LEU A 218 -24.53 -0.89 -36.24
C LEU A 218 -25.56 0.04 -36.90
N ARG A 219 -25.35 1.37 -36.88
CA ARG A 219 -26.16 2.33 -37.64
C ARG A 219 -26.00 2.14 -39.15
N ASN A 220 -24.77 2.02 -39.65
CA ASN A 220 -24.49 1.76 -41.08
C ASN A 220 -25.21 0.50 -41.58
N GLN A 221 -25.18 -0.58 -40.80
CA GLN A 221 -25.86 -1.84 -41.14
C GLN A 221 -27.38 -1.70 -41.10
N ALA A 222 -27.94 -0.93 -40.16
CA ALA A 222 -29.38 -0.63 -40.12
C ALA A 222 -29.84 0.22 -41.33
N GLU A 223 -29.05 1.22 -41.75
CA GLU A 223 -29.31 2.01 -42.96
C GLU A 223 -29.20 1.16 -44.23
N LEU A 224 -28.20 0.27 -44.31
CA LEU A 224 -28.05 -0.68 -45.42
C LEU A 224 -29.23 -1.68 -45.46
N ALA A 225 -29.69 -2.17 -44.32
CA ALA A 225 -30.81 -3.09 -44.21
C ALA A 225 -32.15 -2.43 -44.59
N THR A 226 -32.41 -1.21 -44.11
CA THR A 226 -33.63 -0.45 -44.47
C THR A 226 -33.64 -0.06 -45.95
N SER A 227 -32.50 0.32 -46.53
CA SER A 227 -32.37 0.55 -47.98
C SER A 227 -32.65 -0.72 -48.80
N LYS A 228 -32.11 -1.87 -48.40
CA LYS A 228 -32.43 -3.18 -49.01
C LYS A 228 -33.91 -3.53 -48.90
N LEU A 229 -34.54 -3.25 -47.75
CA LEU A 229 -35.97 -3.48 -47.52
C LEU A 229 -36.83 -2.61 -48.44
N GLN A 230 -36.54 -1.31 -48.56
CA GLN A 230 -37.22 -0.40 -49.49
C GLN A 230 -37.10 -0.86 -50.95
N GLN A 231 -35.93 -1.33 -51.38
CA GLN A 231 -35.74 -1.88 -52.73
C GLN A 231 -36.58 -3.15 -52.97
N MET A 232 -36.68 -4.03 -51.97
CA MET A 232 -37.49 -5.25 -52.08
C MET A 232 -38.99 -4.92 -52.05
N GLU A 233 -39.43 -3.95 -51.26
CA GLU A 233 -40.81 -3.47 -51.24
C GLU A 233 -41.20 -2.83 -52.58
N ALA A 234 -40.30 -2.06 -53.20
CA ALA A 234 -40.50 -1.49 -54.54
C ALA A 234 -40.63 -2.59 -55.62
N LYS A 235 -39.75 -3.60 -55.59
CA LYS A 235 -39.85 -4.79 -56.48
C LYS A 235 -41.14 -5.57 -56.26
N TYR A 236 -41.56 -5.75 -55.01
CA TYR A 236 -42.82 -6.40 -54.67
C TYR A 236 -44.02 -5.62 -55.23
N LYS A 237 -44.08 -4.30 -55.02
CA LYS A 237 -45.13 -3.41 -55.58
C LYS A 237 -45.17 -3.50 -57.11
N GLN A 238 -44.01 -3.52 -57.78
CA GLN A 238 -43.93 -3.68 -59.24
C GLN A 238 -44.45 -5.04 -59.71
N SER A 239 -44.03 -6.15 -59.08
CA SER A 239 -44.46 -7.50 -59.43
C SER A 239 -45.95 -7.73 -59.14
N HIS A 240 -46.46 -7.19 -58.02
CA HIS A 240 -47.87 -7.21 -57.69
C HIS A 240 -48.72 -6.45 -58.72
N ALA A 241 -48.27 -5.27 -59.16
CA ALA A 241 -48.93 -4.51 -60.23
C ALA A 241 -48.89 -5.21 -61.61
N GLN A 242 -47.89 -6.05 -61.88
CA GLN A 242 -47.88 -6.93 -63.06
C GLN A 242 -48.89 -8.08 -62.91
N LEU A 243 -48.94 -8.71 -61.73
CA LEU A 243 -49.84 -9.83 -61.43
C LEU A 243 -51.32 -9.41 -61.47
N GLU A 244 -51.67 -8.20 -61.02
CA GLU A 244 -53.04 -7.67 -61.18
C GLU A 244 -53.39 -7.36 -62.64
N LYS A 245 -52.45 -6.89 -63.47
CA LYS A 245 -52.69 -6.75 -64.93
C LYS A 245 -52.97 -8.11 -65.57
N ILE A 246 -52.14 -9.11 -65.28
CA ILE A 246 -52.31 -10.49 -65.79
C ILE A 246 -53.65 -11.09 -65.30
N LYS A 247 -54.08 -10.83 -64.06
CA LYS A 247 -55.42 -11.22 -63.59
C LYS A 247 -56.54 -10.59 -64.40
N VAL A 248 -56.46 -9.29 -64.69
CA VAL A 248 -57.46 -8.57 -65.50
C VAL A 248 -57.49 -9.11 -66.93
N GLU A 249 -56.32 -9.31 -67.55
CA GLU A 249 -56.18 -9.92 -68.87
C GLU A 249 -56.73 -11.35 -68.91
N TYR A 250 -56.48 -12.17 -67.89
CA TYR A 250 -57.01 -13.51 -67.76
C TYR A 250 -58.54 -13.54 -67.58
N GLN A 251 -59.13 -12.60 -66.83
CA GLN A 251 -60.59 -12.49 -66.73
C GLN A 251 -61.22 -12.08 -68.07
N GLN A 252 -60.59 -11.16 -68.83
CA GLN A 252 -61.02 -10.83 -70.19
C GLN A 252 -60.89 -12.03 -71.14
N TYR A 253 -59.80 -12.78 -71.07
CA TYR A 253 -59.61 -14.01 -71.84
C TYR A 253 -60.68 -15.05 -71.51
N LYS A 254 -60.95 -15.29 -70.22
CA LYS A 254 -61.99 -16.20 -69.73
C LYS A 254 -63.39 -15.81 -70.24
N GLN A 255 -63.69 -14.51 -70.30
CA GLN A 255 -64.95 -14.02 -70.89
C GLN A 255 -65.04 -14.32 -72.39
N ARG A 256 -63.97 -14.00 -73.16
CA ARG A 256 -63.91 -14.28 -74.61
C ARG A 256 -63.98 -15.78 -74.92
N ALA A 257 -63.24 -16.60 -74.19
CA ALA A 257 -63.26 -18.05 -74.29
C ALA A 257 -64.63 -18.62 -73.90
N GLY A 258 -65.28 -18.06 -72.87
CA GLY A 258 -66.66 -18.41 -72.50
C GLY A 258 -67.66 -18.11 -73.62
N THR A 259 -67.56 -16.95 -74.29
CA THR A 259 -68.43 -16.63 -75.44
C THR A 259 -68.16 -17.53 -76.65
N LEU A 260 -66.91 -17.90 -76.91
CA LEU A 260 -66.55 -18.85 -77.97
C LEU A 260 -67.02 -20.27 -77.66
N LEU A 261 -66.89 -20.73 -76.42
CA LEU A 261 -67.39 -22.04 -76.00
C LEU A 261 -68.93 -22.09 -76.00
N GLN A 262 -69.62 -21.00 -75.69
CA GLN A 262 -71.08 -20.90 -75.84
C GLN A 262 -71.49 -21.11 -77.30
N GLN A 263 -70.82 -20.46 -78.26
CA GLN A 263 -71.04 -20.64 -79.70
C GLN A 263 -70.65 -22.05 -80.18
N GLN A 264 -69.55 -22.61 -79.67
CA GLN A 264 -69.08 -23.95 -80.07
C GLN A 264 -69.96 -25.07 -79.50
N ARG A 265 -70.63 -24.83 -78.36
CA ARG A 265 -71.61 -25.74 -77.75
C ARG A 265 -72.91 -25.88 -78.56
N GLU A 266 -73.20 -24.93 -79.45
CA GLU A 266 -74.29 -25.01 -80.42
C GLU A 266 -73.91 -25.82 -81.67
N ALA A 267 -72.62 -26.18 -81.85
CA ALA A 267 -72.09 -26.62 -83.15
C ALA A 267 -71.64 -28.09 -83.26
N VAL A 268 -71.24 -28.77 -82.18
CA VAL A 268 -70.59 -30.10 -82.29
C VAL A 268 -71.07 -31.14 -81.26
N GLN A 269 -71.96 -32.02 -81.72
CA GLN A 269 -71.93 -33.44 -81.35
C GLN A 269 -71.22 -34.23 -82.48
N VAL A 270 -70.90 -35.51 -82.25
CA VAL A 270 -70.06 -36.36 -83.11
C VAL A 270 -68.58 -36.00 -83.06
N ASP A 271 -67.87 -36.50 -82.03
CA ASP A 271 -66.44 -36.89 -82.14
C ASP A 271 -65.99 -37.73 -80.91
N ASP A 272 -66.86 -38.60 -80.39
CA ASP A 272 -66.70 -39.08 -79.01
C ASP A 272 -65.73 -40.26 -78.86
N ASP A 273 -65.51 -41.07 -79.90
CA ASP A 273 -64.60 -42.24 -79.88
C ASP A 273 -63.11 -41.90 -80.10
N SER A 274 -62.82 -40.72 -80.67
CA SER A 274 -61.48 -40.13 -80.73
C SER A 274 -61.15 -39.51 -79.36
N LYS A 275 -62.01 -38.58 -78.92
CA LYS A 275 -61.93 -37.94 -77.59
C LYS A 275 -61.84 -38.95 -76.45
N SER A 276 -62.57 -40.06 -76.48
CA SER A 276 -62.50 -41.10 -75.44
C SER A 276 -61.09 -41.69 -75.28
N ARG A 277 -60.34 -41.90 -76.38
CA ARG A 277 -58.94 -42.37 -76.32
C ARG A 277 -57.98 -41.27 -75.87
N ASP A 278 -58.15 -40.04 -76.35
CA ASP A 278 -57.32 -38.91 -75.93
C ASP A 278 -57.53 -38.59 -74.44
N LEU A 279 -58.76 -38.70 -73.95
CA LEU A 279 -59.10 -38.58 -72.53
C LEU A 279 -58.52 -39.73 -71.70
N GLN A 280 -58.50 -40.98 -72.20
CA GLN A 280 -57.80 -42.08 -71.53
C GLN A 280 -56.29 -41.83 -71.44
N SER A 281 -55.66 -41.36 -72.52
CA SER A 281 -54.23 -41.00 -72.52
C SER A 281 -53.92 -39.84 -71.57
N GLN A 282 -54.79 -38.83 -71.50
CA GLN A 282 -54.67 -37.72 -70.55
C GLN A 282 -54.89 -38.19 -69.10
N LEU A 283 -55.83 -39.10 -68.85
CA LEU A 283 -56.06 -39.68 -67.54
C LEU A 283 -54.83 -40.46 -67.04
N GLU A 284 -54.21 -41.27 -67.89
CA GLU A 284 -52.99 -42.02 -67.54
C GLU A 284 -51.78 -41.10 -67.32
N ALA A 285 -51.65 -40.03 -68.12
CA ALA A 285 -50.65 -38.99 -67.89
C ALA A 285 -50.86 -38.29 -66.53
N LEU A 286 -52.09 -37.89 -66.21
CA LEU A 286 -52.45 -37.27 -64.93
C LEU A 286 -52.28 -38.22 -63.74
N ILE A 287 -52.51 -39.53 -63.90
CA ILE A 287 -52.22 -40.55 -62.88
C ILE A 287 -50.71 -40.65 -62.63
N LYS A 288 -49.89 -40.59 -63.69
CA LYS A 288 -48.43 -40.60 -63.57
C LYS A 288 -47.90 -39.31 -62.93
N GLU A 289 -48.48 -38.16 -63.27
CA GLU A 289 -48.17 -36.86 -62.67
C GLU A 289 -48.54 -36.83 -61.17
N ASN A 290 -49.75 -37.27 -60.81
CA ASN A 290 -50.15 -37.41 -59.41
C ASN A 290 -49.22 -38.37 -58.63
N ARG A 291 -48.70 -39.43 -59.27
CA ARG A 291 -47.70 -40.32 -58.64
C ARG A 291 -46.33 -39.65 -58.45
N SER A 292 -45.93 -38.71 -59.31
CA SER A 292 -44.72 -37.88 -59.09
C SER A 292 -44.94 -36.92 -57.92
N ILE A 293 -46.04 -36.15 -57.96
CA ILE A 293 -46.41 -35.18 -56.92
C ILE A 293 -46.57 -35.86 -55.55
N ALA A 294 -47.10 -37.08 -55.49
CA ALA A 294 -47.18 -37.85 -54.25
C ALA A 294 -45.81 -38.27 -53.70
N GLY A 295 -44.84 -38.59 -54.58
CA GLY A 295 -43.46 -38.86 -54.19
C GLY A 295 -42.73 -37.60 -53.70
N GLU A 296 -42.89 -36.49 -54.42
CA GLU A 296 -42.35 -35.18 -54.04
C GLU A 296 -42.94 -34.67 -52.71
N LEU A 297 -44.24 -34.92 -52.47
CA LEU A 297 -44.90 -34.66 -51.20
C LEU A 297 -44.32 -35.53 -50.07
N GLN A 298 -44.15 -36.84 -50.29
CA GLN A 298 -43.55 -37.75 -49.31
C GLN A 298 -42.10 -37.38 -48.99
N GLU A 299 -41.31 -36.96 -49.98
CA GLU A 299 -39.98 -36.40 -49.74
C GLU A 299 -40.05 -35.11 -48.91
N SER A 300 -40.96 -34.19 -49.24
CA SER A 300 -41.17 -32.95 -48.47
C SER A 300 -41.58 -33.21 -47.02
N GLU A 301 -42.45 -34.20 -46.79
CA GLU A 301 -42.83 -34.65 -45.44
C GLU A 301 -41.66 -35.25 -44.67
N SER A 302 -40.80 -36.04 -45.33
CA SER A 302 -39.59 -36.59 -44.68
C SER A 302 -38.61 -35.49 -44.28
N ARG A 303 -38.42 -34.46 -45.13
CA ARG A 303 -37.57 -33.29 -44.85
C ARG A 303 -38.17 -32.40 -43.76
N ARG A 304 -39.50 -32.26 -43.71
CA ARG A 304 -40.19 -31.60 -42.59
C ARG A 304 -39.94 -32.35 -41.28
N SER A 305 -40.03 -33.69 -41.29
CA SER A 305 -39.81 -34.51 -40.09
C SER A 305 -38.36 -34.44 -39.57
N THR A 306 -37.35 -34.29 -40.44
CA THR A 306 -35.96 -34.08 -39.98
C THR A 306 -35.77 -32.68 -39.41
N LEU A 307 -36.31 -31.64 -40.06
CA LEU A 307 -36.26 -30.26 -39.58
C LEU A 307 -37.01 -30.07 -38.25
N GLU A 308 -38.10 -30.79 -38.02
CA GLU A 308 -38.83 -30.81 -36.74
C GLU A 308 -37.99 -31.48 -35.62
N GLY A 309 -37.21 -32.52 -35.94
CA GLY A 309 -36.25 -33.12 -35.01
C GLY A 309 -35.06 -32.19 -34.69
N GLU A 310 -34.52 -31.50 -35.70
CA GLU A 310 -33.46 -30.50 -35.53
C GLU A 310 -33.95 -29.29 -34.71
N LEU A 311 -35.17 -28.82 -34.95
CA LEU A 311 -35.79 -27.75 -34.17
C LEU A 311 -35.99 -28.17 -32.71
N GLN A 312 -36.47 -29.39 -32.44
CA GLN A 312 -36.62 -29.90 -31.08
C GLN A 312 -35.27 -29.97 -30.35
N LEU A 313 -34.21 -30.44 -31.02
CA LEU A 313 -32.85 -30.48 -30.47
C LEU A 313 -32.34 -29.07 -30.10
N VAL A 314 -32.59 -28.08 -30.95
CA VAL A 314 -32.23 -26.67 -30.70
C VAL A 314 -33.04 -26.09 -29.54
N MET A 315 -34.33 -26.41 -29.41
CA MET A 315 -35.16 -25.98 -28.27
C MET A 315 -34.67 -26.58 -26.94
N ASP A 316 -34.32 -27.87 -26.93
CA ASP A 316 -33.74 -28.53 -25.74
C ASP A 316 -32.36 -27.93 -25.39
N GLN A 317 -31.54 -27.60 -26.39
CA GLN A 317 -30.26 -26.91 -26.19
C GLN A 317 -30.46 -25.50 -25.60
N ILE A 318 -31.41 -24.71 -26.12
CA ILE A 318 -31.75 -23.39 -25.58
C ILE A 318 -32.18 -23.50 -24.10
N ALA A 319 -33.09 -24.44 -23.78
CA ALA A 319 -33.54 -24.66 -22.40
C ALA A 319 -32.39 -25.03 -21.45
N SER A 320 -31.40 -25.80 -21.93
CA SER A 320 -30.18 -26.12 -21.15
C SER A 320 -29.31 -24.88 -20.88
N LEU A 321 -29.17 -23.99 -21.87
CA LEU A 321 -28.40 -22.75 -21.76
C LEU A 321 -29.11 -21.73 -20.85
N GLU A 322 -30.42 -21.59 -20.96
CA GLU A 322 -31.24 -20.75 -20.07
C GLU A 322 -31.13 -21.21 -18.60
N SER A 323 -31.16 -22.52 -18.36
CA SER A 323 -30.96 -23.10 -17.02
C SER A 323 -29.57 -22.77 -16.46
N SER A 324 -28.52 -22.89 -17.30
CA SER A 324 -27.15 -22.49 -16.92
C SER A 324 -27.03 -20.99 -16.65
N GLN A 325 -27.69 -20.13 -17.45
CA GLN A 325 -27.69 -18.68 -17.24
C GLN A 325 -28.40 -18.28 -15.94
N GLU A 326 -29.55 -18.87 -15.61
CA GLU A 326 -30.24 -18.58 -14.35
C GLU A 326 -29.48 -19.12 -13.14
N MET A 327 -28.70 -20.20 -13.26
CA MET A 327 -27.75 -20.63 -12.22
C MET A 327 -26.61 -19.62 -12.04
N SER A 328 -26.04 -19.07 -13.12
CA SER A 328 -25.04 -17.99 -13.04
C SER A 328 -25.63 -16.73 -12.39
N ARG A 329 -26.84 -16.31 -12.78
CA ARG A 329 -27.57 -15.19 -12.17
C ARG A 329 -27.86 -15.42 -10.68
N ARG A 330 -28.07 -16.67 -10.24
CA ARG A 330 -28.24 -17.00 -8.82
C ARG A 330 -26.94 -16.84 -8.03
N GLN A 331 -25.80 -17.23 -8.59
CA GLN A 331 -24.48 -17.01 -7.98
C GLN A 331 -24.15 -15.51 -7.92
N GLU A 332 -24.37 -14.76 -9.00
CA GLU A 332 -24.23 -13.31 -9.06
C GLU A 332 -25.10 -12.60 -8.00
N ARG A 333 -26.38 -13.00 -7.86
CA ARG A 333 -27.28 -12.51 -6.79
C ARG A 333 -26.81 -12.89 -5.38
N GLN A 334 -26.08 -14.00 -5.20
CA GLN A 334 -25.47 -14.38 -3.92
C GLN A 334 -24.24 -13.52 -3.60
N HIS A 335 -23.32 -13.35 -4.56
CA HIS A 335 -22.15 -12.47 -4.40
C HIS A 335 -22.55 -11.01 -4.18
N THR A 336 -23.58 -10.52 -4.88
CA THR A 336 -24.15 -9.17 -4.66
C THR A 336 -24.70 -8.98 -3.24
N ARG A 337 -25.22 -10.04 -2.59
CA ARG A 337 -25.63 -9.99 -1.18
C ARG A 337 -24.43 -9.99 -0.24
N GLN A 338 -23.47 -10.89 -0.47
CA GLN A 338 -22.23 -10.97 0.29
C GLN A 338 -21.46 -9.64 0.28
N LEU A 339 -21.34 -8.98 -0.87
CA LEU A 339 -20.74 -7.64 -0.99
C LEU A 339 -21.51 -6.61 -0.16
N LYS A 340 -22.84 -6.55 -0.24
CA LYS A 340 -23.64 -5.60 0.55
C LYS A 340 -23.58 -5.83 2.06
N ASP A 341 -23.44 -7.07 2.50
CA ASP A 341 -23.27 -7.40 3.92
C ASP A 341 -21.83 -7.12 4.42
N LEU A 342 -20.82 -7.23 3.55
CA LEU A 342 -19.46 -6.75 3.82
C LEU A 342 -19.37 -5.21 3.84
N GLU A 343 -20.02 -4.52 2.91
CA GLU A 343 -20.14 -3.05 2.89
C GLU A 343 -20.77 -2.51 4.18
N ARG A 344 -21.83 -3.16 4.66
CA ARG A 344 -22.45 -2.87 5.96
C ARG A 344 -21.46 -3.07 7.10
N SER A 345 -20.86 -4.27 7.21
CA SER A 345 -19.90 -4.56 8.28
C SER A 345 -18.69 -3.63 8.29
N LEU A 346 -18.25 -3.15 7.12
CA LEU A 346 -17.16 -2.19 6.99
C LEU A 346 -17.60 -0.77 7.42
N LYS A 347 -18.82 -0.36 7.07
CA LYS A 347 -19.39 0.91 7.52
C LYS A 347 -19.65 0.93 9.03
N ASP A 348 -20.14 -0.15 9.59
CA ASP A 348 -20.37 -0.30 11.03
C ASP A 348 -19.03 -0.22 11.79
N ALA A 349 -17.99 -0.91 11.29
CA ALA A 349 -16.64 -0.82 11.82
C ALA A 349 -16.00 0.58 11.68
N GLN A 350 -16.30 1.32 10.61
CA GLN A 350 -15.90 2.73 10.47
C GLN A 350 -16.56 3.61 11.55
N GLN A 351 -17.87 3.44 11.80
CA GLN A 351 -18.58 4.18 12.85
C GLN A 351 -18.06 3.84 14.26
N GLU A 352 -17.72 2.57 14.53
CA GLU A 352 -17.04 2.20 15.78
C GLU A 352 -15.66 2.86 15.91
N ARG A 353 -14.90 2.97 14.80
CA ARG A 353 -13.59 3.64 14.77
C ARG A 353 -13.72 5.15 15.05
N GLU A 354 -14.65 5.84 14.40
CA GLU A 354 -14.95 7.26 14.61
C GLU A 354 -15.42 7.53 16.05
N ALA A 355 -16.25 6.66 16.61
CA ALA A 355 -16.67 6.73 18.01
C ALA A 355 -15.51 6.48 18.99
N ALA A 356 -14.58 5.57 18.68
CA ALA A 356 -13.38 5.32 19.48
C ALA A 356 -12.40 6.51 19.41
N GLU A 357 -12.16 7.08 18.23
CA GLU A 357 -11.36 8.29 18.04
C GLU A 357 -11.94 9.48 18.81
N SER A 358 -13.26 9.66 18.77
CA SER A 358 -13.97 10.71 19.52
C SER A 358 -13.83 10.55 21.05
N ARG A 359 -13.88 9.31 21.56
CA ARG A 359 -13.62 8.99 22.99
C ARG A 359 -12.16 9.21 23.38
N LEU A 360 -11.21 8.94 22.48
CA LEU A 360 -9.80 9.22 22.71
C LEU A 360 -9.49 10.72 22.65
N ALA A 361 -10.20 11.49 21.81
CA ALA A 361 -10.08 12.94 21.74
C ALA A 361 -10.54 13.60 23.06
N SER A 362 -11.73 13.29 23.56
CA SER A 362 -12.22 13.84 24.83
C SER A 362 -11.40 13.37 26.04
N SER A 363 -10.87 12.14 26.02
CA SER A 363 -9.94 11.68 27.06
C SER A 363 -8.58 12.41 27.02
N ARG A 364 -8.09 12.81 25.84
CA ARG A 364 -6.88 13.65 25.70
C ARG A 364 -7.14 15.07 26.18
N GLU A 365 -8.30 15.64 25.87
CA GLU A 365 -8.71 16.98 26.31
C GLU A 365 -8.83 17.05 27.84
N LEU A 366 -9.51 16.07 28.47
CA LEU A 366 -9.61 15.97 29.93
C LEU A 366 -8.22 15.95 30.58
N ARG A 367 -7.31 15.10 30.08
CA ARG A 367 -5.92 15.00 30.57
C ARG A 367 -5.10 16.27 30.35
N ALA A 368 -5.37 17.02 29.29
CA ALA A 368 -4.73 18.31 29.06
C ALA A 368 -5.17 19.35 30.11
N VAL A 369 -6.46 19.38 30.45
CA VAL A 369 -7.00 20.23 31.53
C VAL A 369 -6.45 19.82 32.90
N GLU A 370 -6.41 18.51 33.20
CA GLU A 370 -5.78 17.98 34.43
C GLU A 370 -4.30 18.41 34.54
N ALA A 371 -3.53 18.24 33.47
CA ALA A 371 -2.12 18.64 33.42
C ALA A 371 -1.94 20.16 33.55
N GLN A 372 -2.81 20.96 32.94
CA GLN A 372 -2.79 22.42 33.06
C GLN A 372 -3.10 22.90 34.49
N SER A 373 -4.08 22.28 35.16
CA SER A 373 -4.39 22.57 36.58
C SER A 373 -3.18 22.24 37.46
N LEU A 374 -2.57 21.07 37.27
CA LEU A 374 -1.42 20.62 38.04
C LEU A 374 -0.18 21.51 37.80
N MET A 375 0.04 21.98 36.57
CA MET A 375 1.04 23.02 36.27
C MET A 375 0.74 24.35 36.96
N GLN A 376 -0.52 24.78 37.04
CA GLN A 376 -0.92 26.01 37.73
C GLN A 376 -0.70 25.91 39.24
N GLU A 377 -1.03 24.77 39.85
CA GLU A 377 -0.75 24.48 41.27
C GLU A 377 0.76 24.46 41.57
N LEU A 378 1.55 23.76 40.74
CA LEU A 378 3.01 23.75 40.89
C LEU A 378 3.60 25.16 40.71
N GLY A 379 3.10 25.95 39.76
CA GLY A 379 3.51 27.35 39.58
C GLY A 379 3.16 28.25 40.77
N GLY A 380 1.98 28.06 41.37
CA GLY A 380 1.57 28.76 42.58
C GLY A 380 2.43 28.38 43.79
N ASN A 381 2.67 27.09 43.99
CA ASN A 381 3.56 26.58 45.05
C ASN A 381 5.00 27.06 44.89
N THR A 382 5.51 27.11 43.65
CA THR A 382 6.87 27.64 43.35
C THR A 382 6.96 29.11 43.75
N LYS A 383 6.02 29.95 43.32
CA LYS A 383 5.97 31.37 43.73
C LYS A 383 5.89 31.56 45.24
N HIS A 384 5.11 30.74 45.94
CA HIS A 384 5.03 30.82 47.40
C HIS A 384 6.34 30.40 48.10
N ILE A 385 7.09 29.46 47.51
CA ILE A 385 8.44 29.10 47.97
C ILE A 385 9.42 30.25 47.71
N GLU A 386 9.38 30.88 46.53
CA GLU A 386 10.19 32.07 46.17
C GLU A 386 9.91 33.24 47.12
N GLU A 387 8.63 33.59 47.35
CA GLU A 387 8.24 34.63 48.32
C GLU A 387 8.74 34.35 49.74
N ARG A 388 8.75 33.08 50.16
CA ARG A 388 9.28 32.67 51.47
C ARG A 388 10.80 32.69 51.52
N LEU A 389 11.47 32.44 50.40
CA LEU A 389 12.93 32.49 50.29
C LEU A 389 13.41 33.93 50.33
N VAL A 390 12.80 34.84 49.55
CA VAL A 390 13.09 36.28 49.59
C VAL A 390 12.91 36.85 51.00
N LYS A 391 11.83 36.51 51.71
CA LYS A 391 11.64 36.93 53.12
C LYS A 391 12.74 36.42 54.06
N LYS A 392 13.32 35.23 53.79
CA LYS A 392 14.47 34.72 54.55
C LYS A 392 15.80 35.35 54.15
N GLU A 393 15.93 35.82 52.92
CA GLU A 393 17.06 36.66 52.50
C GLU A 393 16.99 38.06 53.13
N GLU A 394 15.80 38.65 53.22
CA GLU A 394 15.54 39.91 53.95
C GLU A 394 15.85 39.78 55.45
N GLU A 395 15.34 38.74 56.12
CA GLU A 395 15.67 38.44 57.53
C GLU A 395 17.18 38.24 57.73
N ASN A 396 17.85 37.48 56.87
CA ASN A 396 19.31 37.28 56.95
C ASN A 396 20.07 38.60 56.72
N ALA A 397 19.63 39.44 55.77
CA ALA A 397 20.25 40.75 55.53
C ALA A 397 20.05 41.71 56.73
N GLU A 398 18.94 41.61 57.47
CA GLU A 398 18.76 42.33 58.72
C GLU A 398 19.64 41.78 59.85
N LEU A 399 19.75 40.46 59.99
CA LEU A 399 20.69 39.82 60.93
C LEU A 399 22.15 40.20 60.64
N HIS A 400 22.55 40.29 59.37
CA HIS A 400 23.88 40.80 58.98
C HIS A 400 24.05 42.27 59.40
N ARG A 401 23.09 43.16 59.14
CA ARG A 401 23.16 44.56 59.60
C ARG A 401 23.23 44.70 61.12
N ILE A 402 22.60 43.79 61.87
CA ILE A 402 22.70 43.74 63.34
C ILE A 402 24.10 43.26 63.77
N LEU A 403 24.65 42.23 63.10
CA LEU A 403 26.00 41.74 63.33
C LEU A 403 27.04 42.83 63.05
N ASP A 404 26.94 43.53 61.92
CA ASP A 404 27.83 44.63 61.52
C ASP A 404 27.81 45.75 62.57
N ARG A 405 26.63 46.22 62.97
CA ARG A 405 26.49 47.21 64.08
C ARG A 405 27.12 46.72 65.37
N SER A 406 26.89 45.47 65.77
CA SER A 406 27.47 44.91 66.99
C SER A 406 29.00 44.77 66.89
N SER A 407 29.54 44.58 65.68
CA SER A 407 30.96 44.57 65.41
C SER A 407 31.56 45.98 65.47
N ASP A 408 30.86 46.99 64.94
CA ASP A 408 31.25 48.40 65.03
C ASP A 408 31.19 48.92 66.48
N GLU A 409 30.15 48.58 67.25
CA GLU A 409 30.04 48.87 68.68
C GLU A 409 31.17 48.20 69.47
N LEU A 410 31.49 46.94 69.17
CA LEU A 410 32.57 46.20 69.81
C LEU A 410 33.97 46.71 69.37
N ALA A 411 34.11 47.24 68.15
CA ALA A 411 35.32 47.93 67.69
C ALA A 411 35.49 49.30 68.37
N ALA A 412 34.41 50.07 68.51
CA ALA A 412 34.40 51.33 69.24
C ALA A 412 34.73 51.11 70.73
N ALA A 413 34.14 50.11 71.38
CA ALA A 413 34.45 49.74 72.76
C ALA A 413 35.91 49.26 72.91
N LYS A 414 36.46 48.50 71.94
CA LYS A 414 37.89 48.17 71.90
C LYS A 414 38.77 49.41 71.75
N GLN A 415 38.37 50.37 70.92
CA GLN A 415 39.11 51.63 70.74
C GLN A 415 39.02 52.50 71.99
N GLU A 416 37.90 52.54 72.70
CA GLU A 416 37.76 53.22 73.98
C GLU A 416 38.63 52.57 75.07
N ILE A 417 38.61 51.23 75.17
CA ILE A 417 39.52 50.48 76.07
C ILE A 417 40.99 50.75 75.72
N GLN A 418 41.34 50.85 74.44
CA GLN A 418 42.70 51.20 74.00
C GLN A 418 43.05 52.66 74.36
N ASN A 419 42.17 53.62 74.09
CA ASN A 419 42.36 55.02 74.48
C ASN A 419 42.51 55.17 75.99
N LEU A 420 41.73 54.44 76.79
CA LEU A 420 41.85 54.40 78.25
C LEU A 420 43.16 53.75 78.70
N ARG A 421 43.61 52.68 78.04
CA ARG A 421 44.92 52.06 78.28
C ARG A 421 46.08 53.01 77.95
N ASP A 422 45.99 53.75 76.85
CA ASP A 422 47.02 54.71 76.45
C ASP A 422 46.99 55.95 77.37
N LEU A 423 45.80 56.35 77.85
CA LEU A 423 45.66 57.40 78.86
C LEU A 423 46.27 57.00 80.21
N VAL A 424 46.05 55.75 80.68
CA VAL A 424 46.73 55.19 81.86
C VAL A 424 48.24 55.10 81.62
N SER A 425 48.67 54.61 80.46
CA SER A 425 50.10 54.53 80.10
C SER A 425 50.77 55.91 80.03
N SER A 426 50.00 56.98 79.82
CA SER A 426 50.49 58.37 79.85
C SER A 426 50.39 59.04 81.21
N SER A 427 49.69 58.47 82.19
CA SER A 427 49.75 58.91 83.60
C SER A 427 50.77 58.12 84.43
N GLU A 428 51.10 56.89 84.06
CA GLU A 428 52.04 56.01 84.75
C GLU A 428 53.51 56.19 84.29
N THR A 429 54.08 57.39 84.47
CA THR A 429 55.54 57.64 84.31
C THR A 429 56.26 57.90 85.65
N SER A 430 55.83 57.19 86.70
CA SER A 430 56.41 57.03 88.05
C SER A 430 55.43 56.12 88.81
N VAL A 431 55.74 54.91 89.34
CA VAL A 431 56.85 54.47 90.21
C VAL A 431 57.30 53.03 89.82
N ASP A 432 58.32 52.50 90.50
CA ASP A 432 59.09 51.27 90.20
C ASP A 432 58.59 49.96 90.87
N ALA A 433 59.08 48.83 90.35
CA ALA A 433 59.36 47.52 91.00
C ALA A 433 58.31 46.71 91.82
N THR A 434 57.89 45.58 91.22
CA THR A 434 58.08 44.18 91.71
C THR A 434 57.34 43.64 92.97
N SER A 435 56.97 42.33 92.92
CA SER A 435 56.53 41.43 94.03
C SER A 435 55.03 41.46 94.43
N SER A 436 54.37 40.41 94.97
CA SER A 436 54.56 38.94 94.91
C SER A 436 53.43 38.16 95.64
N SER A 437 53.00 37.01 95.10
CA SER A 437 52.51 35.77 95.79
C SER A 437 51.28 35.75 96.74
N GLY A 438 50.48 34.66 96.65
CA GLY A 438 49.44 34.21 97.62
C GLY A 438 48.07 33.97 96.96
N ALA A 439 47.58 32.76 96.63
CA ALA A 439 47.24 31.57 97.46
C ALA A 439 45.99 31.81 98.36
N LEU A 440 44.96 30.94 98.47
CA LEU A 440 44.88 29.47 98.43
C LEU A 440 43.49 28.93 97.97
N ASN A 441 43.45 27.63 97.60
CA ASN A 441 42.32 26.66 97.72
C ASN A 441 41.01 26.86 96.88
N ALA A 442 40.26 25.82 96.49
CA ALA A 442 40.37 24.37 96.80
C ALA A 442 39.99 23.40 95.65
N ASN A 443 40.52 22.18 95.76
CA ASN A 443 40.08 20.86 95.27
C ASN A 443 38.55 20.59 95.17
N SER A 444 38.02 19.53 94.53
CA SER A 444 38.46 18.59 93.47
C SER A 444 37.32 17.58 93.13
N SER A 445 37.45 16.81 92.04
CA SER A 445 36.55 15.73 91.52
C SER A 445 35.97 14.74 92.56
N PRO A 446 34.81 14.06 92.30
CA PRO A 446 34.78 12.88 91.39
C PRO A 446 33.47 12.63 90.58
N ASN A 447 33.40 11.47 89.90
CA ASN A 447 32.23 10.82 89.25
C ASN A 447 31.10 10.51 90.28
N THR A 448 29.89 10.02 89.97
CA THR A 448 29.25 9.19 88.89
C THR A 448 27.74 9.56 88.80
N ASP A 449 26.91 9.27 87.78
CA ASP A 449 27.00 8.63 86.44
C ASP A 449 25.92 9.29 85.51
N GLN A 450 25.24 8.77 84.47
CA GLN A 450 25.00 7.42 83.90
C GLN A 450 25.21 7.35 82.37
N GLU A 451 25.87 6.27 81.95
CA GLU A 451 25.56 5.38 80.81
C GLU A 451 25.36 5.93 79.37
N ASN A 452 26.37 5.62 78.56
CA ASN A 452 26.28 4.81 77.32
C ASN A 452 25.73 5.40 75.98
N LYS A 453 26.70 5.77 75.13
CA LYS A 453 26.80 5.39 73.69
C LYS A 453 26.79 3.84 73.51
N PRO A 454 26.59 3.23 72.31
CA PRO A 454 27.12 3.68 71.00
C PRO A 454 26.30 3.39 69.71
N GLN A 455 26.87 3.87 68.59
CA GLN A 455 26.82 3.47 67.16
C GLN A 455 25.89 2.32 66.68
N GLY A 456 25.21 2.50 65.53
CA GLY A 456 24.60 1.37 64.79
C GLY A 456 23.68 1.63 63.57
N GLN A 457 24.25 2.03 62.42
CA GLN A 457 23.92 1.61 61.03
C GLN A 457 22.46 1.28 60.55
N LEU A 458 22.00 2.03 59.51
CA LEU A 458 21.01 1.70 58.44
C LEU A 458 19.57 1.20 58.77
N HIS A 459 18.53 1.91 58.28
CA HIS A 459 17.75 1.55 57.06
C HIS A 459 16.64 2.60 56.73
N ILE A 460 15.69 2.29 55.82
CA ILE A 460 14.90 3.24 55.01
C ILE A 460 13.38 3.09 55.25
N SER A 461 12.61 4.13 54.91
CA SER A 461 11.18 4.14 54.50
C SER A 461 10.12 4.66 55.49
N THR A 462 9.78 5.93 55.30
CA THR A 462 8.42 6.43 54.97
C THR A 462 7.21 5.68 55.53
N THR A 463 6.50 6.32 56.48
CA THR A 463 5.03 6.23 56.59
C THR A 463 4.46 7.61 56.92
N LEU A 464 3.30 7.95 56.34
CA LEU A 464 2.52 9.15 56.67
C LEU A 464 1.05 8.73 56.79
N GLY A 465 0.44 9.01 57.94
CA GLY A 465 -0.93 8.58 58.26
C GLY A 465 -1.98 9.64 57.91
N ALA A 466 -3.16 9.18 57.50
CA ALA A 466 -4.35 10.01 57.29
C ALA A 466 -5.35 9.88 58.45
N LYS A 467 -6.10 10.96 58.72
CA LYS A 467 -7.29 11.01 59.60
C LYS A 467 -8.51 11.10 58.68
N SER A 468 -9.59 10.32 58.73
CA SER A 468 -10.38 9.66 59.81
C SER A 468 -11.71 10.39 60.14
N SER A 469 -12.75 10.14 59.35
CA SER A 469 -14.19 10.25 59.68
C SER A 469 -15.00 9.70 58.49
N PHE A 470 -16.20 9.10 58.61
CA PHE A 470 -17.05 8.79 59.78
C PHE A 470 -17.65 7.37 59.62
N SER A 471 -18.47 6.90 60.57
CA SER A 471 -18.80 5.46 60.76
C SER A 471 -20.31 5.11 60.53
N PRO A 472 -20.88 3.93 60.88
CA PRO A 472 -21.54 3.07 59.90
C PRO A 472 -22.99 2.65 60.26
N ASN A 473 -23.61 1.73 59.50
CA ASN A 473 -24.60 0.79 60.05
C ASN A 473 -24.77 -0.47 59.17
N ASP A 474 -24.97 -1.64 59.78
CA ASP A 474 -25.27 -2.94 59.13
C ASP A 474 -26.72 -3.38 59.41
N GLN A 475 -27.37 -4.14 58.49
CA GLN A 475 -28.35 -5.17 58.88
C GLN A 475 -28.71 -6.20 57.78
N GLU A 476 -28.40 -7.46 58.09
CA GLU A 476 -29.06 -8.75 57.79
C GLU A 476 -30.02 -8.98 56.59
N SER A 477 -29.53 -9.76 55.62
CA SER A 477 -30.09 -11.09 55.24
C SER A 477 -31.48 -11.16 54.49
N PRO A 478 -32.08 -12.34 54.19
CA PRO A 478 -31.89 -12.94 52.85
C PRO A 478 -33.14 -13.53 52.15
N ILE A 479 -33.13 -13.67 50.80
CA ILE A 479 -34.07 -14.54 50.05
C ILE A 479 -33.34 -15.33 48.94
N SER A 480 -33.67 -16.61 48.80
CA SER A 480 -32.99 -17.59 47.92
C SER A 480 -33.72 -17.89 46.60
N ARG A 481 -32.94 -18.22 45.55
CA ARG A 481 -33.19 -19.27 44.53
C ARG A 481 -31.89 -19.44 43.70
N ALA A 482 -31.23 -20.60 43.65
CA ALA A 482 -31.62 -21.90 43.05
C ALA A 482 -31.60 -21.87 41.50
N SER A 483 -30.91 -22.74 40.76
CA SER A 483 -30.01 -23.88 41.13
C SER A 483 -29.17 -24.36 39.91
N SER A 484 -28.03 -25.03 40.17
CA SER A 484 -27.46 -26.17 39.40
C SER A 484 -27.06 -26.00 37.91
N SER A 485 -26.11 -26.76 37.33
CA SER A 485 -25.16 -27.76 37.85
C SER A 485 -24.01 -28.04 36.84
N LEU A 486 -22.87 -28.52 37.32
CA LEU A 486 -21.77 -29.08 36.52
C LEU A 486 -22.06 -30.53 36.06
N SER A 487 -21.53 -30.94 34.91
CA SER A 487 -21.24 -32.35 34.56
C SER A 487 -20.24 -32.44 33.39
N LEU A 488 -19.39 -33.48 33.38
CA LEU A 488 -18.48 -33.85 32.28
C LEU A 488 -19.06 -35.05 31.50
N PRO A 489 -18.85 -35.16 30.17
CA PRO A 489 -19.09 -36.37 29.39
C PRO A 489 -17.81 -37.21 29.20
N ALA A 490 -17.95 -38.50 28.84
CA ALA A 490 -16.84 -39.42 28.62
C ALA A 490 -16.99 -40.30 27.36
N GLU A 491 -15.84 -40.62 26.75
CA GLU A 491 -15.48 -41.70 25.79
C GLU A 491 -16.45 -42.20 24.69
N ARG A 492 -15.98 -42.01 23.43
CA ARG A 492 -15.94 -42.98 22.29
C ARG A 492 -17.23 -43.51 21.61
N PRO A 493 -17.16 -43.91 20.31
CA PRO A 493 -16.41 -43.32 19.19
C PRO A 493 -17.34 -43.18 17.93
N PRO A 494 -16.94 -43.31 16.63
CA PRO A 494 -17.26 -42.26 15.66
C PRO A 494 -18.27 -42.63 14.56
N VAL A 495 -18.91 -41.60 13.98
CA VAL A 495 -19.56 -41.66 12.66
C VAL A 495 -19.05 -40.46 11.83
N TYR A 496 -18.87 -40.66 10.52
CA TYR A 496 -18.19 -39.71 9.63
C TYR A 496 -18.94 -38.39 9.40
N SER A 497 -18.23 -37.26 9.42
CA SER A 497 -18.70 -35.97 8.93
C SER A 497 -17.59 -35.19 8.18
N THR A 498 -17.65 -35.28 6.84
CA THR A 498 -17.22 -34.30 5.82
C THR A 498 -16.09 -33.30 6.09
N LEU A 499 -15.13 -33.27 5.14
CA LEU A 499 -13.93 -32.42 5.05
C LEU A 499 -14.16 -30.89 5.18
N ALA A 500 -15.40 -30.40 5.00
CA ALA A 500 -15.73 -28.98 5.13
C ALA A 500 -15.55 -28.43 6.56
N ASP A 501 -15.78 -29.24 7.59
CA ASP A 501 -15.76 -28.78 8.99
C ASP A 501 -14.33 -28.50 9.51
N LEU A 502 -13.34 -29.19 8.94
CA LEU A 502 -11.91 -28.94 9.18
C LEU A 502 -11.37 -27.67 8.52
N LEU A 503 -12.07 -27.14 7.51
CA LEU A 503 -11.71 -25.89 6.81
C LEU A 503 -12.45 -24.66 7.37
N ALA A 504 -13.49 -24.86 8.18
CA ALA A 504 -14.23 -23.79 8.86
C ALA A 504 -13.55 -23.28 10.16
N ALA A 505 -12.44 -23.92 10.58
CA ALA A 505 -11.71 -23.61 11.81
C ALA A 505 -10.93 -22.27 11.72
N LYS A 506 -11.67 -21.17 11.91
CA LYS A 506 -11.18 -19.79 11.92
C LYS A 506 -10.01 -19.61 12.91
N PRO A 507 -8.81 -19.20 12.48
CA PRO A 507 -7.68 -19.00 13.39
C PRO A 507 -7.97 -17.82 14.33
N LEU A 508 -7.92 -18.10 15.63
CA LEU A 508 -8.04 -17.12 16.71
C LEU A 508 -6.74 -17.10 17.52
N VAL A 509 -6.48 -15.96 18.16
CA VAL A 509 -5.28 -15.67 18.96
C VAL A 509 -4.01 -15.39 18.13
N GLU A 510 -3.98 -14.22 17.48
CA GLU A 510 -2.78 -13.40 17.62
C GLU A 510 -2.71 -12.88 19.07
N ARG A 511 -1.63 -13.20 19.78
CA ARG A 511 -1.31 -12.59 21.08
C ARG A 511 0.02 -11.86 20.95
N SER A 512 0.01 -10.58 21.29
CA SER A 512 1.22 -9.73 21.33
C SER A 512 2.31 -10.35 22.22
N PRO A 513 3.56 -10.50 21.73
CA PRO A 513 4.69 -11.04 22.50
C PRO A 513 5.56 -9.94 23.12
N PHE A 514 4.96 -8.99 23.86
CA PHE A 514 5.70 -7.88 24.52
C PHE A 514 5.36 -7.68 26.01
N SER A 515 5.41 -8.77 26.78
CA SER A 515 5.66 -8.72 28.22
C SER A 515 6.22 -10.05 28.71
N ASP A 516 7.53 -10.13 28.90
CA ASP A 516 8.15 -10.38 30.22
C ASP A 516 9.66 -10.60 30.07
N THR A 517 10.42 -10.10 31.05
CA THR A 517 11.86 -10.30 31.14
C THR A 517 12.18 -11.25 32.29
N ASN A 518 13.32 -11.95 32.19
CA ASN A 518 13.99 -12.69 33.26
C ASN A 518 13.26 -13.94 33.82
N VAL A 519 13.68 -15.12 33.35
CA VAL A 519 14.45 -16.14 34.11
C VAL A 519 15.15 -17.05 33.07
N GLY A 520 16.32 -17.62 33.40
CA GLY A 520 17.18 -18.34 32.45
C GLY A 520 17.22 -19.88 32.59
N LEU A 521 18.26 -20.45 31.97
CA LEU A 521 18.68 -21.87 31.96
C LEU A 521 17.80 -22.88 31.17
N GLY A 522 18.13 -22.99 29.88
CA GLY A 522 18.77 -24.23 29.38
C GLY A 522 17.98 -25.53 29.33
N VAL A 523 17.13 -25.70 28.32
CA VAL A 523 16.71 -27.03 27.80
C VAL A 523 16.80 -27.02 26.27
N SER A 524 17.46 -28.03 25.69
CA SER A 524 17.58 -28.22 24.25
C SER A 524 16.48 -29.17 23.73
N THR A 525 15.49 -28.66 23.00
CA THR A 525 14.34 -29.40 22.47
C THR A 525 14.03 -29.04 21.00
N PRO A 526 13.34 -29.91 20.23
CA PRO A 526 13.51 -30.00 18.77
C PRO A 526 12.67 -29.02 17.93
N LEU A 527 12.58 -27.76 18.33
CA LEU A 527 11.76 -26.71 17.69
C LEU A 527 12.15 -26.34 16.24
N SER A 528 13.29 -26.82 15.74
CA SER A 528 13.70 -26.60 14.35
C SER A 528 12.82 -27.39 13.38
N SER A 529 12.61 -28.69 13.68
CA SER A 529 12.02 -29.64 12.72
C SER A 529 10.54 -29.41 12.40
N THR A 530 9.81 -28.69 13.25
CA THR A 530 8.41 -28.28 12.98
C THR A 530 8.38 -27.10 12.03
N LYS A 531 9.17 -26.05 12.32
CA LYS A 531 9.30 -24.87 11.46
C LYS A 531 9.84 -25.24 10.07
N GLU A 532 10.83 -26.12 10.02
CA GLU A 532 11.40 -26.67 8.79
C GLU A 532 10.33 -27.35 7.92
N LYS A 533 9.45 -28.16 8.51
CA LYS A 533 8.29 -28.75 7.81
C LYS A 533 7.27 -27.71 7.37
N GLU A 534 6.99 -26.69 8.19
CA GLU A 534 6.11 -25.58 7.77
C GLU A 534 6.68 -24.81 6.57
N TYR A 535 8.00 -24.55 6.55
CA TYR A 535 8.66 -23.93 5.39
C TYR A 535 8.63 -24.87 4.18
N GLN A 536 8.80 -26.18 4.37
CA GLN A 536 8.75 -27.15 3.28
C GLN A 536 7.33 -27.28 2.66
N ILE A 537 6.28 -27.24 3.48
CA ILE A 537 4.88 -27.19 3.04
C ILE A 537 4.60 -25.87 2.32
N LYS A 538 5.08 -24.73 2.84
CA LYS A 538 4.96 -23.42 2.17
C LYS A 538 5.68 -23.40 0.82
N LEU A 539 6.85 -24.03 0.70
CA LEU A 539 7.58 -24.18 -0.56
C LEU A 539 6.84 -25.10 -1.54
N GLN A 540 6.26 -26.20 -1.09
CA GLN A 540 5.42 -27.07 -1.92
C GLN A 540 4.22 -26.31 -2.47
N HIS A 541 3.45 -25.64 -1.61
CA HIS A 541 2.29 -24.84 -2.00
C HIS A 541 2.66 -23.67 -2.95
N LEU A 542 3.80 -22.99 -2.72
CA LEU A 542 4.30 -21.97 -3.66
C LEU A 542 4.74 -22.56 -5.00
N THR A 543 5.27 -23.79 -5.02
CA THR A 543 5.63 -24.51 -6.25
C THR A 543 4.37 -24.96 -7.01
N GLU A 544 3.34 -25.42 -6.30
CA GLU A 544 2.04 -25.79 -6.87
C GLU A 544 1.33 -24.56 -7.48
N LEU A 545 1.29 -23.43 -6.76
CA LEU A 545 0.79 -22.15 -7.28
C LEU A 545 1.60 -21.65 -8.49
N LEU A 546 2.92 -21.83 -8.50
CA LEU A 546 3.76 -21.46 -9.63
C LEU A 546 3.48 -22.35 -10.86
N ASN A 547 3.32 -23.66 -10.66
CA ASN A 547 2.96 -24.60 -11.73
C ASN A 547 1.55 -24.33 -12.28
N GLU A 548 0.58 -23.99 -11.41
CA GLU A 548 -0.78 -23.61 -11.83
C GLU A 548 -0.75 -22.27 -12.59
N SER A 549 0.04 -21.30 -12.12
CA SER A 549 0.28 -20.03 -12.82
C SER A 549 0.90 -20.24 -14.21
N GLU A 550 1.92 -21.11 -14.33
CA GLU A 550 2.55 -21.42 -15.61
C GLU A 550 1.59 -22.15 -16.56
N ALA A 551 0.87 -23.16 -16.07
CA ALA A 551 -0.12 -23.90 -16.87
C ALA A 551 -1.25 -22.97 -17.37
N ASN A 552 -1.71 -22.03 -16.54
CA ASN A 552 -2.70 -21.04 -16.93
C ASN A 552 -2.11 -20.03 -17.94
N HIS A 553 -0.85 -19.62 -17.79
CA HIS A 553 -0.15 -18.78 -18.77
C HIS A 553 0.01 -19.48 -20.13
N GLN A 554 0.40 -20.76 -20.14
CA GLN A 554 0.47 -21.57 -21.37
C GLN A 554 -0.90 -21.66 -22.05
N ARG A 555 -1.98 -21.89 -21.29
CA ARG A 555 -3.37 -21.89 -21.81
C ARG A 555 -3.77 -20.54 -22.39
N LEU A 556 -3.40 -19.43 -21.75
CA LEU A 556 -3.66 -18.08 -22.25
C LEU A 556 -2.89 -17.81 -23.56
N LEU A 557 -1.64 -18.29 -23.69
CA LEU A 557 -0.88 -18.20 -24.94
C LEU A 557 -1.51 -19.03 -26.09
N GLU A 558 -2.06 -20.21 -25.80
CA GLU A 558 -2.82 -20.98 -26.81
C GLU A 558 -4.11 -20.26 -27.22
N GLN A 559 -4.85 -19.68 -26.27
CA GLN A 559 -6.03 -18.87 -26.57
C GLN A 559 -5.67 -17.62 -27.38
N GLU A 560 -4.61 -16.91 -27.02
CA GLU A 560 -4.11 -15.75 -27.74
C GLU A 560 -3.72 -16.10 -29.19
N LYS A 561 -3.07 -17.26 -29.39
CA LYS A 561 -2.73 -17.78 -30.72
C LYS A 561 -3.98 -18.10 -31.55
N VAL A 562 -4.98 -18.77 -30.97
CA VAL A 562 -6.25 -19.10 -31.64
C VAL A 562 -7.02 -17.82 -32.00
N LEU A 563 -7.12 -16.86 -31.07
CA LEU A 563 -7.77 -15.57 -31.31
C LEU A 563 -7.05 -14.76 -32.41
N LYS A 564 -5.71 -14.74 -32.41
CA LYS A 564 -4.92 -14.12 -33.50
C LYS A 564 -5.12 -14.82 -34.84
N GLU A 565 -5.34 -16.13 -34.88
CA GLU A 565 -5.66 -16.86 -36.12
C GLU A 565 -7.10 -16.58 -36.59
N GLU A 566 -8.06 -16.47 -35.67
CA GLU A 566 -9.46 -16.20 -36.00
C GLU A 566 -9.72 -14.74 -36.39
N ILE A 567 -9.09 -13.76 -35.73
CA ILE A 567 -9.09 -12.35 -36.21
C ILE A 567 -8.55 -12.30 -37.63
N ARG A 568 -7.46 -13.02 -37.93
CA ARG A 568 -6.94 -13.14 -39.29
C ARG A 568 -7.89 -13.89 -40.23
N ASN A 569 -8.75 -14.80 -39.76
CA ASN A 569 -9.76 -15.48 -40.59
C ASN A 569 -10.90 -14.51 -40.92
N LEU A 570 -11.36 -13.73 -39.94
CA LEU A 570 -12.38 -12.68 -40.09
C LEU A 570 -11.91 -11.57 -41.04
N ASP A 571 -10.69 -11.03 -40.86
CA ASP A 571 -10.02 -10.12 -41.81
C ASP A 571 -10.10 -10.65 -43.26
N ARG A 572 -9.78 -11.94 -43.44
CA ARG A 572 -9.79 -12.60 -44.76
C ARG A 572 -11.20 -12.84 -45.28
N ALA A 573 -12.19 -13.05 -44.40
CA ALA A 573 -13.60 -13.23 -44.77
C ALA A 573 -14.27 -11.91 -45.15
N GLU A 574 -14.03 -10.84 -44.40
CA GLU A 574 -14.52 -9.48 -44.70
C GLU A 574 -13.97 -8.98 -46.04
N ARG A 575 -12.65 -9.12 -46.25
CA ARG A 575 -11.99 -8.81 -47.53
C ARG A 575 -12.50 -9.65 -48.70
N ARG A 576 -13.10 -10.82 -48.44
CA ARG A 576 -13.80 -11.64 -49.45
C ARG A 576 -15.20 -11.14 -49.77
N GLN A 577 -15.92 -10.50 -48.84
CA GLN A 577 -17.26 -9.96 -49.12
C GLN A 577 -17.22 -8.83 -50.18
N ASN A 578 -16.15 -8.03 -50.17
CA ASN A 578 -15.95 -6.92 -51.09
C ASN A 578 -15.31 -7.31 -52.45
N LEU A 579 -15.24 -8.61 -52.77
CA LEU A 579 -14.67 -9.07 -54.05
C LEU A 579 -15.66 -8.94 -55.21
N ASN A 580 -15.19 -8.35 -56.31
CA ASN A 580 -15.90 -8.42 -57.58
C ASN A 580 -15.85 -9.87 -58.12
N VAL A 581 -17.00 -10.55 -58.05
CA VAL A 581 -17.15 -11.97 -58.39
C VAL A 581 -16.83 -12.25 -59.87
N ASP A 582 -17.11 -11.33 -60.79
CA ASP A 582 -16.77 -11.48 -62.21
C ASP A 582 -15.26 -11.35 -62.46
N TYR A 583 -14.55 -10.53 -61.67
CA TYR A 583 -13.08 -10.47 -61.74
C TYR A 583 -12.45 -11.78 -61.24
N LEU A 584 -12.93 -12.30 -60.10
CA LEU A 584 -12.51 -13.60 -59.58
C LEU A 584 -12.79 -14.74 -60.59
N LYS A 585 -13.99 -14.77 -61.17
CA LYS A 585 -14.39 -15.72 -62.22
C LYS A 585 -13.42 -15.70 -63.41
N ASN A 586 -13.06 -14.52 -63.90
CA ASN A 586 -12.12 -14.38 -65.02
C ASN A 586 -10.69 -14.85 -64.66
N ILE A 587 -10.23 -14.63 -63.43
CA ILE A 587 -8.93 -15.17 -62.95
C ILE A 587 -8.98 -16.70 -62.84
N VAL A 588 -10.05 -17.25 -62.26
CA VAL A 588 -10.20 -18.70 -62.08
C VAL A 588 -10.32 -19.41 -63.43
N LEU A 589 -11.06 -18.84 -64.39
CA LEU A 589 -11.14 -19.35 -65.76
C LEU A 589 -9.74 -19.41 -66.38
N LYS A 590 -8.99 -18.30 -66.34
CA LYS A 590 -7.63 -18.21 -66.89
C LYS A 590 -6.63 -19.12 -66.17
N TYR A 591 -6.81 -19.40 -64.88
CA TYR A 591 -6.01 -20.35 -64.10
C TYR A 591 -6.27 -21.83 -64.47
N LEU A 592 -7.48 -22.14 -64.95
CA LEU A 592 -7.82 -23.47 -65.47
C LEU A 592 -7.36 -23.65 -66.92
N GLU A 593 -7.48 -22.60 -67.75
CA GLU A 593 -7.09 -22.59 -69.17
C GLU A 593 -5.58 -22.55 -69.40
N THR A 594 -4.80 -21.91 -68.52
CA THR A 594 -3.35 -21.76 -68.68
C THR A 594 -2.60 -22.96 -68.06
N SER A 595 -1.65 -23.55 -68.80
CA SER A 595 -0.72 -24.58 -68.28
C SER A 595 0.14 -24.05 -67.13
N ASP A 596 0.59 -22.81 -67.27
CA ASP A 596 1.60 -22.17 -66.44
C ASP A 596 0.90 -21.46 -65.27
N ARG A 597 0.62 -22.24 -64.22
CA ARG A 597 -0.19 -21.81 -63.08
C ARG A 597 0.55 -20.96 -62.05
N GLU A 598 1.88 -20.94 -62.07
CA GLU A 598 2.71 -20.14 -61.15
C GLU A 598 2.46 -18.62 -61.22
N PRO A 599 2.48 -17.95 -62.39
CA PRO A 599 2.29 -16.49 -62.46
C PRO A 599 0.91 -16.01 -62.02
N LEU A 600 -0.14 -16.84 -62.09
CA LEU A 600 -1.47 -16.49 -61.57
C LEU A 600 -1.60 -16.76 -60.05
N LEU A 601 -0.73 -17.58 -59.45
CA LEU A 601 -0.83 -17.99 -58.06
C LEU A 601 -0.70 -16.81 -57.06
N PRO A 602 0.16 -15.79 -57.26
CA PRO A 602 0.14 -14.56 -56.46
C PRO A 602 -1.17 -13.78 -56.58
N VAL A 603 -1.71 -13.63 -57.79
CA VAL A 603 -2.98 -12.90 -58.03
C VAL A 603 -4.14 -13.63 -57.36
N LEU A 604 -4.21 -14.96 -57.51
CA LEU A 604 -5.19 -15.80 -56.84
C LEU A 604 -5.06 -15.72 -55.30
N THR A 605 -3.83 -15.63 -54.78
CA THR A 605 -3.56 -15.43 -53.35
C THR A 605 -4.10 -14.09 -52.85
N THR A 606 -3.87 -12.99 -53.57
CA THR A 606 -4.36 -11.65 -53.17
C THR A 606 -5.86 -11.49 -53.34
N VAL A 607 -6.47 -12.14 -54.34
CA VAL A 607 -7.91 -12.04 -54.58
C VAL A 607 -8.70 -12.95 -53.64
N LEU A 608 -8.31 -14.22 -53.46
CA LEU A 608 -9.00 -15.11 -52.52
C LEU A 608 -8.55 -14.94 -51.06
N GLN A 609 -7.57 -14.07 -50.77
CA GLN A 609 -7.04 -13.82 -49.42
C GLN A 609 -6.69 -15.15 -48.71
N LEU A 610 -5.83 -15.95 -49.37
CA LEU A 610 -5.50 -17.31 -48.94
C LEU A 610 -4.54 -17.33 -47.75
N SER A 611 -4.64 -18.34 -46.87
CA SER A 611 -3.70 -18.50 -45.76
C SER A 611 -2.29 -18.85 -46.26
N PRO A 612 -1.22 -18.53 -45.50
CA PRO A 612 0.15 -18.95 -45.85
C PRO A 612 0.29 -20.47 -46.05
N ALA A 613 -0.50 -21.27 -45.33
CA ALA A 613 -0.54 -22.74 -45.45
C ALA A 613 -1.26 -23.21 -46.73
N GLU A 614 -2.35 -22.55 -47.13
CA GLU A 614 -3.01 -22.77 -48.42
C GLU A 614 -2.08 -22.42 -49.58
N VAL A 615 -1.41 -21.27 -49.52
CA VAL A 615 -0.45 -20.82 -50.55
C VAL A 615 0.72 -21.79 -50.68
N ALA A 616 1.28 -22.26 -49.55
CA ALA A 616 2.33 -23.28 -49.56
C ALA A 616 1.83 -24.61 -50.18
N SER A 617 0.59 -25.01 -49.86
CA SER A 617 -0.04 -26.23 -50.40
C SER A 617 -0.32 -26.13 -51.91
N LEU A 618 -0.75 -24.96 -52.40
CA LEU A 618 -0.96 -24.69 -53.82
C LEU A 618 0.36 -24.62 -54.60
N ARG A 619 1.40 -23.99 -54.04
CA ARG A 619 2.75 -24.00 -54.63
C ARG A 619 3.28 -25.43 -54.75
N LYS A 620 3.18 -26.23 -53.69
CA LYS A 620 3.58 -27.65 -53.69
C LYS A 620 2.87 -28.47 -54.78
N LYS A 621 1.56 -28.29 -54.94
CA LYS A 621 0.77 -28.97 -56.00
C LYS A 621 1.11 -28.46 -57.41
N THR A 622 1.33 -27.16 -57.58
CA THR A 622 1.73 -26.57 -58.88
C THR A 622 3.07 -27.12 -59.36
N ILE A 623 4.08 -27.16 -58.48
CA ILE A 623 5.42 -27.72 -58.77
C ILE A 623 5.35 -29.22 -59.11
N GLN A 624 4.48 -29.99 -58.43
CA GLN A 624 4.24 -31.39 -58.79
C GLN A 624 3.56 -31.55 -60.16
N THR A 625 2.74 -30.58 -60.58
CA THR A 625 2.03 -30.61 -61.86
C THR A 625 2.98 -30.32 -63.04
N SER A 626 3.86 -29.31 -62.90
CA SER A 626 4.87 -28.98 -63.92
C SER A 626 5.97 -30.04 -64.05
N ALA A 627 6.38 -30.67 -62.94
CA ALA A 627 7.27 -31.83 -62.99
C ALA A 627 6.65 -33.00 -63.80
N SER A 628 5.34 -33.23 -63.64
CA SER A 628 4.62 -34.29 -64.37
C SER A 628 4.51 -34.01 -65.87
N SER A 629 4.30 -32.76 -66.29
CA SER A 629 4.23 -32.41 -67.72
C SER A 629 5.58 -32.51 -68.42
N MET A 630 6.69 -32.18 -67.75
CA MET A 630 8.04 -32.39 -68.31
C MET A 630 8.36 -33.86 -68.58
N VAL A 631 7.92 -34.79 -67.70
CA VAL A 631 8.12 -36.23 -67.92
C VAL A 631 7.32 -36.73 -69.14
N LEU A 632 6.13 -36.18 -69.39
CA LEU A 632 5.32 -36.56 -70.56
C LEU A 632 5.84 -35.95 -71.87
N GLY A 633 6.42 -34.74 -71.82
CA GLY A 633 7.03 -34.07 -72.97
C GLY A 633 8.32 -34.73 -73.48
N GLY A 634 9.02 -35.51 -72.66
CA GLY A 634 10.29 -36.15 -73.01
C GLY A 634 10.22 -37.36 -73.94
N LEU A 635 9.01 -37.83 -74.31
CA LEU A 635 8.83 -39.13 -74.98
C LEU A 635 8.51 -39.07 -76.48
N PHE A 636 8.35 -37.89 -77.08
CA PHE A 636 8.09 -37.72 -78.52
C PHE A 636 9.17 -36.84 -79.18
N GLY A 637 10.31 -37.46 -79.49
CA GLY A 637 11.51 -36.76 -79.99
C GLY A 637 12.45 -37.61 -80.84
N GLY A 638 11.93 -38.40 -81.80
CA GLY A 638 12.77 -39.15 -82.75
C GLY A 638 11.97 -39.98 -83.77
N GLY A 639 12.34 -39.86 -85.06
CA GLY A 639 11.62 -40.49 -86.19
C GLY A 639 10.68 -39.48 -86.89
N SER A 640 10.87 -38.95 -88.11
CA SER A 640 11.63 -39.29 -89.34
C SER A 640 10.77 -39.93 -90.45
N HIS A 641 10.98 -39.44 -91.68
CA HIS A 641 10.48 -39.89 -93.00
C HIS A 641 9.05 -39.51 -93.45
N HIS A 642 9.00 -38.98 -94.69
CA HIS A 642 8.02 -39.11 -95.79
C HIS A 642 6.50 -39.05 -95.54
N ILE A 643 5.69 -38.41 -96.41
CA ILE A 643 5.93 -37.82 -97.75
C ILE A 643 5.61 -36.32 -97.74
#